data_AF-A0A1M6FSX5-F1
#
_entry.id   AF-A0A1M6FSX5-F1
#
_cell.length_a   1.000
_cell.length_b   1.000
_cell.length_c   1.000
_cell.angle_alpha   90.00
_cell.angle_beta   90.00
_cell.angle_gamma   90.00
#
_symmetry.space_group_name_H-M   'P 1'
#
loop_
_entity.id
_entity.type
_entity.pdbx_description
1 polymer ?
#
loop_
_entity_poly.entity_id
_entity_poly.type
_entity_poly.pdbx_seq_one_letter_code
_entity_poly.pdbx_strand_id
1 'polypeptide(L)'
;MPKINLKQRVTGTAMALTLVWGVTLSAHAMEHPIMIEDQGSFFAGGRVVQSQGVYKDDEPTNFDGETLHGDAAYVFWQKPVKAKTNAMVFLHGFGQSGKTWETTPDGRDGFQNIFLSKGYSVYIVDEPRRGRAGNSTVPMELKAQPQDQLWYDNFRIGQWPGYYANVAVPRDEESRAQFFHQITPDTGKFDVQVVAEAMTAVMERTGNSVLVTHSAGGGPGWLTAAHSDKVRGVIALEPGTFPFLKEDMPEVESTTSPFPAPGMEVSREEFQRLLKIPMVVYFGDNIKTGSEPDTHWGLDNWRVRLNLAKKWEQTMKRYGGDVQVISLPDIGIKGNTHFLMADLNNAEVAGAMEAWMKEKGLVQEAMPLPLGKDISERFIGTVHRNDLIDNEDVYKLPQTNVITFEPGSHSGWHTHGAMTVIGVAGVGIYQEFGKPAVLIRPGDVVQIPAGISHFHGAVKDSQFQQIVIYDKNWQAPANSKAHTGPVTDDEYHSIEFSAQNVTANVNNNAYLFNYSSEPFKSSNFNNPVYLGKVLSKPNEAASPEWTYVVFPKGTYNRWHSHKTGQVLIATDGVGYHQIKGGKLEVLHPGDVAFCPPGVTHWHGAAPQNSFAHIAISPQDNHDVTWYDFPDKEYSSID
;
A
#
# COMPACT_ATOMS: atom_id res chain seq x y z
N MET A 1 27.57 -19.80 68.64
CA MET A 1 26.81 -18.98 69.62
C MET A 1 27.65 -17.74 69.91
N PRO A 2 27.07 -16.52 69.99
CA PRO A 2 25.78 -16.25 70.63
C PRO A 2 24.71 -15.61 69.73
N LYS A 3 23.47 -15.97 70.03
CA LYS A 3 22.23 -15.23 69.69
C LYS A 3 22.13 -14.03 70.62
N ILE A 4 21.74 -12.85 70.13
CA ILE A 4 20.97 -11.90 70.94
C ILE A 4 19.85 -11.30 70.09
N ASN A 5 18.70 -11.21 70.76
CA ASN A 5 17.34 -11.05 70.29
C ASN A 5 16.90 -9.59 70.34
N LEU A 6 15.83 -9.28 69.60
CA LEU A 6 15.11 -8.02 69.51
C LEU A 6 14.80 -7.35 70.86
N LYS A 7 14.87 -6.01 70.89
CA LYS A 7 13.77 -5.10 71.23
C LYS A 7 14.26 -3.64 71.27
N GLN A 8 13.70 -2.77 70.45
CA GLN A 8 13.28 -1.39 70.80
C GLN A 8 12.70 -0.73 69.53
N ARG A 9 11.38 -0.54 69.51
CA ARG A 9 10.65 0.69 69.86
C ARG A 9 10.50 1.62 68.65
N VAL A 10 9.26 1.63 68.18
CA VAL A 10 8.65 2.59 67.26
C VAL A 10 8.73 3.99 67.88
N THR A 11 9.34 4.93 67.16
CA THR A 11 9.01 6.35 67.21
C THR A 11 9.15 6.90 65.79
N GLY A 12 8.03 7.38 65.25
CA GLY A 12 7.91 7.84 63.89
C GLY A 12 8.70 9.12 63.63
N THR A 13 9.20 9.24 62.40
CA THR A 13 9.50 10.52 61.79
C THR A 13 9.17 10.37 60.30
N ALA A 14 8.25 11.20 59.82
CA ALA A 14 7.78 11.19 58.46
C ALA A 14 8.95 11.49 57.50
N MET A 15 9.34 10.50 56.70
CA MET A 15 10.28 10.67 55.60
C MET A 15 9.46 10.80 54.32
N ALA A 16 9.44 12.00 53.76
CA ALA A 16 8.84 12.26 52.46
C ALA A 16 9.59 11.43 51.42
N LEU A 17 8.95 10.36 50.92
CA LEU A 17 9.40 9.67 49.72
C LEU A 17 9.21 10.63 48.54
N THR A 18 10.28 11.29 48.14
CA THR A 18 10.37 11.90 46.82
C THR A 18 10.44 10.75 45.82
N LEU A 19 9.29 10.40 45.24
CA LEU A 19 9.24 9.52 44.08
C LEU A 19 9.96 10.25 42.93
N VAL A 20 11.23 9.91 42.71
CA VAL A 20 11.91 10.24 41.47
C VAL A 20 11.25 9.37 40.41
N TRP A 21 10.28 9.94 39.69
CA TRP A 21 9.86 9.41 38.39
C TRP A 21 11.07 9.53 37.47
N GLY A 22 11.87 8.47 37.40
CA GLY A 22 12.73 8.25 36.25
C GLY A 22 11.81 8.08 35.05
N VAL A 23 11.56 9.17 34.32
CA VAL A 23 11.01 9.10 32.97
C VAL A 23 12.09 8.40 32.15
N THR A 24 11.95 7.09 32.00
CA THR A 24 12.55 6.39 30.88
C THR A 24 11.90 7.02 29.64
N LEU A 25 12.67 7.82 28.92
CA LEU A 25 12.36 8.22 27.54
C LEU A 25 12.35 6.93 26.72
N SER A 26 11.24 6.20 26.79
CA SER A 26 10.92 5.19 25.79
C SER A 26 10.60 6.00 24.55
N ALA A 27 11.40 5.85 23.49
CA ALA A 27 11.08 6.36 22.17
C ALA A 27 9.71 5.77 21.78
N HIS A 28 8.65 6.56 21.90
CA HIS A 28 7.33 6.14 21.47
C HIS A 28 7.30 6.32 19.95
N ALA A 29 7.65 5.25 19.23
CA ALA A 29 7.40 5.14 17.80
C ALA A 29 5.90 4.90 17.58
N MET A 30 5.27 5.75 16.77
CA MET A 30 3.86 5.77 16.36
C MET A 30 2.82 6.29 17.37
N GLU A 31 2.01 7.25 16.92
CA GLU A 31 0.86 7.80 17.67
C GLU A 31 -0.18 6.72 18.02
N HIS A 32 -0.30 5.69 17.17
CA HIS A 32 -1.22 4.57 17.32
C HIS A 32 -0.55 3.24 16.92
N PRO A 33 -0.90 2.10 17.56
CA PRO A 33 -0.39 0.80 17.15
C PRO A 33 -0.86 0.47 15.72
N ILE A 34 0.06 -0.01 14.88
CA ILE A 34 -0.26 -0.54 13.55
C ILE A 34 -0.28 -2.07 13.63
N MET A 35 -1.33 -2.67 13.08
CA MET A 35 -1.39 -4.11 12.88
C MET A 35 -0.64 -4.49 11.60
N ILE A 36 0.44 -5.25 11.77
CA ILE A 36 1.24 -5.79 10.67
C ILE A 36 0.67 -7.15 10.28
N GLU A 37 0.29 -7.28 9.01
CA GLU A 37 -0.14 -8.56 8.43
C GLU A 37 1.06 -9.48 8.23
N ASP A 38 2.15 -8.94 7.69
CA ASP A 38 3.38 -9.68 7.44
C ASP A 38 4.61 -8.73 7.42
N GLN A 39 5.78 -9.24 7.77
CA GLN A 39 7.04 -8.50 7.72
C GLN A 39 8.25 -9.44 7.63
N GLY A 40 9.33 -8.96 7.03
CA GLY A 40 10.54 -9.75 6.92
C GLY A 40 11.69 -9.01 6.25
N SER A 41 12.68 -9.77 5.82
CA SER A 41 13.78 -9.24 5.01
C SER A 41 14.28 -10.24 3.99
N PHE A 42 14.93 -9.75 2.95
CA PHE A 42 15.55 -10.57 1.92
C PHE A 42 16.67 -9.82 1.19
N PHE A 43 17.50 -10.57 0.46
CA PHE A 43 18.39 -10.02 -0.56
C PHE A 43 17.78 -10.17 -1.95
N ALA A 44 18.09 -9.25 -2.86
CA ALA A 44 17.67 -9.29 -4.25
C ALA A 44 18.78 -8.83 -5.20
N GLY A 45 18.83 -9.45 -6.39
CA GLY A 45 19.88 -9.23 -7.37
C GLY A 45 21.23 -9.80 -6.90
N GLY A 46 22.30 -9.10 -7.23
CA GLY A 46 23.67 -9.51 -6.95
C GLY A 46 24.26 -10.44 -8.00
N ARG A 47 25.52 -10.80 -7.79
CA ARG A 47 26.31 -11.62 -8.70
C ARG A 47 27.15 -12.63 -7.93
N VAL A 48 27.56 -13.66 -8.66
CA VAL A 48 28.52 -14.66 -8.18
C VAL A 48 29.79 -14.51 -8.98
N VAL A 49 30.90 -14.21 -8.30
CA VAL A 49 32.24 -14.21 -8.88
C VAL A 49 32.94 -15.49 -8.47
N GLN A 50 33.66 -16.12 -9.39
CA GLN A 50 34.48 -17.30 -9.11
C GLN A 50 35.95 -16.96 -9.26
N SER A 51 36.78 -17.36 -8.31
CA SER A 51 38.23 -17.26 -8.43
C SER A 51 38.77 -18.25 -9.47
N GLN A 52 39.96 -17.97 -10.00
CA GLN A 52 40.62 -18.90 -10.91
C GLN A 52 41.06 -20.17 -10.16
N GLY A 53 41.21 -21.28 -10.89
CA GLY A 53 41.67 -22.56 -10.32
C GLY A 53 40.53 -23.53 -10.01
N VAL A 54 40.79 -24.50 -9.12
CA VAL A 54 39.87 -25.59 -8.79
C VAL A 54 39.71 -25.66 -7.28
N TYR A 55 38.46 -25.70 -6.82
CA TYR A 55 38.12 -25.84 -5.41
C TYR A 55 38.67 -27.13 -4.80
N LYS A 56 39.21 -27.03 -3.59
CA LYS A 56 39.79 -28.13 -2.83
C LYS A 56 39.30 -28.11 -1.38
N ASP A 57 38.43 -29.06 -1.04
CA ASP A 57 37.82 -29.18 0.29
C ASP A 57 38.83 -29.47 1.42
N ASP A 58 39.98 -30.06 1.09
CA ASP A 58 41.05 -30.40 2.03
C ASP A 58 42.08 -29.27 2.24
N GLU A 59 41.96 -28.15 1.53
CA GLU A 59 42.86 -26.98 1.64
C GLU A 59 42.07 -25.70 2.03
N PRO A 60 41.60 -25.53 3.27
CA PRO A 60 40.63 -24.48 3.66
C PRO A 60 41.16 -23.03 3.60
N THR A 61 42.44 -22.83 3.32
CA THR A 61 43.07 -21.51 3.09
C THR A 61 43.48 -21.29 1.63
N ASN A 62 43.21 -22.27 0.75
CA ASN A 62 43.36 -22.13 -0.69
C ASN A 62 42.04 -21.62 -1.26
N PHE A 63 42.04 -20.42 -1.80
CA PHE A 63 40.84 -19.78 -2.33
C PHE A 63 40.62 -20.01 -3.83
N ASP A 64 41.38 -20.91 -4.46
CA ASP A 64 41.22 -21.24 -5.89
C ASP A 64 39.88 -21.93 -6.16
N GLY A 65 39.20 -21.55 -7.25
CA GLY A 65 37.89 -22.08 -7.66
C GLY A 65 36.71 -21.77 -6.72
N GLU A 66 36.93 -21.08 -5.60
CA GLU A 66 35.91 -20.60 -4.66
C GLU A 66 34.98 -19.55 -5.28
N THR A 67 33.79 -19.37 -4.69
CA THR A 67 32.79 -18.40 -5.15
C THR A 67 32.51 -17.31 -4.12
N LEU A 68 32.24 -16.09 -4.59
CA LEU A 68 31.85 -14.92 -3.81
C LEU A 68 30.49 -14.41 -4.32
N HIS A 69 29.47 -14.48 -3.46
CA HIS A 69 28.15 -13.91 -3.71
C HIS A 69 28.09 -12.49 -3.15
N GLY A 70 27.96 -11.48 -4.00
CA GLY A 70 27.98 -10.08 -3.56
C GLY A 70 27.21 -9.15 -4.48
N ASP A 71 27.25 -7.86 -4.18
CA ASP A 71 26.55 -6.79 -4.91
C ASP A 71 25.01 -6.93 -4.95
N ALA A 72 24.42 -7.69 -4.05
CA ALA A 72 22.97 -7.75 -3.87
C ALA A 72 22.47 -6.56 -3.03
N ALA A 73 21.23 -6.13 -3.26
CA ALA A 73 20.55 -5.20 -2.36
C ALA A 73 19.96 -5.97 -1.16
N TYR A 74 19.98 -5.37 0.02
CA TYR A 74 19.24 -5.86 1.19
C TYR A 74 17.92 -5.10 1.30
N VAL A 75 16.85 -5.80 1.65
CA VAL A 75 15.52 -5.21 1.81
C VAL A 75 14.91 -5.67 3.12
N PHE A 76 14.44 -4.71 3.93
CA PHE A 76 13.50 -4.96 5.02
C PHE A 76 12.12 -4.46 4.60
N TRP A 77 11.06 -5.21 4.93
CA TRP A 77 9.71 -4.84 4.50
C TRP A 77 8.65 -5.11 5.57
N GLN A 78 7.57 -4.33 5.48
CA GLN A 78 6.38 -4.47 6.33
C GLN A 78 5.11 -4.24 5.51
N LYS A 79 4.11 -5.10 5.71
CA LYS A 79 2.77 -5.01 5.10
C LYS A 79 1.73 -4.81 6.21
N PRO A 80 1.00 -3.68 6.22
CA PRO A 80 -0.09 -3.48 7.17
C PRO A 80 -1.33 -4.27 6.76
N VAL A 81 -2.21 -4.56 7.72
CA VAL A 81 -3.54 -5.10 7.40
C VAL A 81 -4.31 -4.12 6.50
N LYS A 82 -5.02 -4.63 5.48
CA LYS A 82 -5.70 -3.83 4.44
C LYS A 82 -4.73 -2.89 3.68
N ALA A 83 -3.52 -3.39 3.37
CA ALA A 83 -2.52 -2.63 2.62
C ALA A 83 -3.07 -2.10 1.29
N LYS A 84 -2.67 -0.88 0.92
CA LYS A 84 -2.91 -0.31 -0.42
C LYS A 84 -2.25 -1.16 -1.50
N THR A 85 -2.79 -1.12 -2.71
CA THR A 85 -2.35 -2.01 -3.81
C THR A 85 -0.92 -1.72 -4.26
N ASN A 86 -0.53 -0.44 -4.35
CA ASN A 86 0.85 -0.05 -4.64
C ASN A 86 1.64 0.03 -3.34
N ALA A 87 2.77 -0.69 -3.29
CA ALA A 87 3.75 -0.53 -2.23
C ALA A 87 4.61 0.72 -2.43
N MET A 88 5.44 1.04 -1.45
CA MET A 88 6.47 2.08 -1.53
C MET A 88 7.85 1.48 -1.30
N VAL A 89 8.76 1.68 -2.25
CA VAL A 89 10.14 1.19 -2.18
C VAL A 89 11.09 2.37 -2.02
N PHE A 90 11.90 2.39 -0.97
CA PHE A 90 12.74 3.52 -0.59
C PHE A 90 14.22 3.21 -0.81
N LEU A 91 14.86 4.01 -1.67
CA LEU A 91 16.28 3.92 -2.02
C LEU A 91 17.04 5.17 -1.54
N HIS A 92 17.93 4.97 -0.57
CA HIS A 92 18.71 6.04 0.06
C HIS A 92 19.78 6.65 -0.87
N GLY A 93 20.44 7.73 -0.41
CA GLY A 93 21.52 8.41 -1.11
C GLY A 93 22.93 7.97 -0.69
N PHE A 94 23.93 8.78 -1.09
CA PHE A 94 25.34 8.54 -0.80
C PHE A 94 25.63 8.64 0.71
N GLY A 95 26.50 7.77 1.22
CA GLY A 95 26.94 7.79 2.62
C GLY A 95 25.83 7.47 3.63
N GLN A 96 24.71 6.92 3.17
CA GLN A 96 23.54 6.58 3.98
C GLN A 96 23.19 5.10 3.84
N SER A 97 22.14 4.66 4.54
CA SER A 97 21.53 3.33 4.46
C SER A 97 20.01 3.46 4.56
N GLY A 98 19.29 2.36 4.68
CA GLY A 98 17.86 2.31 5.00
C GLY A 98 17.47 3.20 6.18
N LYS A 99 18.41 3.44 7.11
CA LYS A 99 18.28 4.36 8.26
C LYS A 99 17.83 5.78 7.89
N THR A 100 18.01 6.21 6.64
CA THR A 100 17.45 7.49 6.12
C THR A 100 15.94 7.59 6.30
N TRP A 101 15.23 6.46 6.23
CA TRP A 101 13.76 6.40 6.16
C TRP A 101 13.11 5.97 7.48
N GLU A 102 13.91 5.39 8.38
CA GLU A 102 13.50 4.92 9.72
C GLU A 102 13.33 6.12 10.68
N THR A 103 13.25 5.87 11.99
CA THR A 103 13.15 6.90 13.05
C THR A 103 14.11 8.08 12.81
N THR A 104 13.63 9.32 12.95
CA THR A 104 14.44 10.53 12.72
C THR A 104 15.56 10.66 13.77
N PRO A 105 16.59 11.49 13.54
CA PRO A 105 17.68 11.68 14.50
C PRO A 105 17.23 12.14 15.90
N ASP A 106 16.10 12.82 16.01
CA ASP A 106 15.47 13.24 17.28
C ASP A 106 14.40 12.26 17.82
N GLY A 107 14.27 11.07 17.23
CA GLY A 107 13.42 10.00 17.76
C GLY A 107 11.96 10.03 17.28
N ARG A 108 11.58 10.91 16.34
CA ARG A 108 10.23 10.90 15.72
C ARG A 108 10.11 9.81 14.67
N ASP A 109 8.89 9.57 14.21
CA ASP A 109 8.64 8.69 13.08
C ASP A 109 9.24 9.25 11.78
N GLY A 110 9.98 8.39 11.07
CA GLY A 110 10.37 8.63 9.69
C GLY A 110 9.34 8.10 8.69
N PHE A 111 9.67 8.23 7.41
CA PHE A 111 8.79 7.82 6.31
C PHE A 111 8.38 6.35 6.36
N GLN A 112 9.22 5.46 6.90
CA GLN A 112 8.85 4.07 7.11
C GLN A 112 7.56 3.95 7.93
N ASN A 113 7.52 4.55 9.11
CA ASN A 113 6.37 4.47 10.01
C ASN A 113 5.20 5.34 9.51
N ILE A 114 5.49 6.52 8.97
CA ILE A 114 4.45 7.43 8.45
C ILE A 114 3.66 6.77 7.33
N PHE A 115 4.31 6.16 6.33
CA PHE A 115 3.58 5.50 5.24
C PHE A 115 2.99 4.15 5.65
N LEU A 116 3.65 3.41 6.55
CA LEU A 116 3.05 2.19 7.11
C LEU A 116 1.73 2.50 7.83
N SER A 117 1.65 3.59 8.61
CA SER A 117 0.42 4.02 9.30
C SER A 117 -0.69 4.48 8.36
N LYS A 118 -0.32 4.94 7.17
CA LYS A 118 -1.25 5.30 6.10
C LYS A 118 -1.72 4.09 5.27
N GLY A 119 -1.27 2.89 5.60
CA GLY A 119 -1.69 1.64 4.97
C GLY A 119 -0.85 1.22 3.77
N TYR A 120 0.32 1.80 3.53
CA TYR A 120 1.21 1.35 2.46
C TYR A 120 2.07 0.17 2.93
N SER A 121 2.27 -0.82 2.06
CA SER A 121 3.39 -1.75 2.24
C SER A 121 4.69 -0.97 1.99
N VAL A 122 5.66 -1.09 2.88
CA VAL A 122 6.92 -0.34 2.84
C VAL A 122 8.10 -1.28 2.69
N TYR A 123 9.00 -0.97 1.76
CA TYR A 123 10.25 -1.68 1.52
C TYR A 123 11.42 -0.71 1.66
N ILE A 124 12.25 -0.93 2.67
CA ILE A 124 13.44 -0.12 2.96
C ILE A 124 14.67 -0.87 2.43
N VAL A 125 15.39 -0.23 1.51
CA VAL A 125 16.51 -0.86 0.80
C VAL A 125 17.84 -0.31 1.28
N ASP A 126 18.80 -1.20 1.54
CA ASP A 126 20.23 -0.89 1.50
C ASP A 126 20.76 -1.26 0.12
N GLU A 127 21.28 -0.27 -0.61
CA GLU A 127 21.82 -0.49 -1.96
C GLU A 127 23.08 -1.38 -1.94
N PRO A 128 23.41 -2.08 -3.05
CA PRO A 128 24.63 -2.87 -3.14
C PRO A 128 25.86 -2.13 -2.60
N ARG A 129 26.67 -2.83 -1.80
CA ARG A 129 27.92 -2.34 -1.20
C ARG A 129 27.71 -1.33 -0.07
N ARG A 130 26.51 -1.25 0.52
CA ARG A 130 26.20 -0.35 1.64
C ARG A 130 25.50 -1.07 2.79
N GLY A 131 25.78 -0.69 4.03
CA GLY A 131 25.03 -1.18 5.20
C GLY A 131 24.96 -2.71 5.27
N ARG A 132 23.74 -3.26 5.37
CA ARG A 132 23.49 -4.71 5.40
C ARG A 132 23.77 -5.40 4.05
N ALA A 133 23.90 -4.63 2.97
CA ALA A 133 24.31 -5.06 1.63
C ALA A 133 25.82 -4.88 1.37
N GLY A 134 26.64 -4.87 2.43
CA GLY A 134 28.09 -4.58 2.35
C GLY A 134 28.98 -5.65 1.72
N ASN A 135 28.46 -6.80 1.25
CA ASN A 135 29.31 -7.81 0.62
C ASN A 135 29.57 -7.45 -0.85
N SER A 136 30.66 -6.73 -1.08
CA SER A 136 31.09 -6.26 -2.41
C SER A 136 31.82 -7.34 -3.20
N THR A 137 31.63 -7.38 -4.52
CA THR A 137 32.49 -8.21 -5.41
C THR A 137 33.70 -7.47 -5.96
N VAL A 138 33.83 -6.18 -5.66
CA VAL A 138 34.98 -5.35 -6.03
C VAL A 138 35.72 -4.89 -4.77
N PRO A 139 37.06 -4.95 -4.75
CA PRO A 139 37.83 -4.53 -3.59
C PRO A 139 37.80 -3.00 -3.42
N MET A 140 37.83 -2.54 -2.17
CA MET A 140 37.96 -1.12 -1.82
C MET A 140 38.68 -0.96 -0.47
N GLU A 141 39.49 0.09 -0.34
CA GLU A 141 40.09 0.51 0.93
C GLU A 141 39.18 1.52 1.61
N LEU A 142 38.80 1.25 2.87
CA LEU A 142 37.97 2.15 3.67
C LEU A 142 38.84 3.08 4.52
N LYS A 143 38.69 4.39 4.32
CA LYS A 143 39.41 5.42 5.08
C LYS A 143 38.49 6.08 6.10
N ALA A 144 38.90 6.09 7.36
CA ALA A 144 38.26 6.85 8.41
C ALA A 144 38.66 8.34 8.31
N GLN A 145 37.95 9.09 7.46
CA GLN A 145 38.20 10.50 7.22
C GLN A 145 37.15 11.38 7.94
N PRO A 146 37.55 12.30 8.84
CA PRO A 146 36.64 13.29 9.42
C PRO A 146 36.09 14.25 8.34
N GLN A 147 34.76 14.32 8.20
CA GLN A 147 34.11 15.09 7.14
C GLN A 147 32.72 15.62 7.52
N ASP A 148 32.39 15.68 8.80
CA ASP A 148 31.06 16.07 9.29
C ASP A 148 30.67 17.47 8.82
N GLN A 149 31.60 18.45 8.90
CA GLN A 149 31.34 19.83 8.49
C GLN A 149 31.09 19.97 6.98
N LEU A 150 31.78 19.16 6.16
CA LEU A 150 31.54 19.12 4.72
C LEU A 150 30.09 18.72 4.45
N TRP A 151 29.63 17.66 5.11
CA TRP A 151 28.28 17.14 4.94
C TRP A 151 27.22 18.03 5.57
N TYR A 152 27.50 18.66 6.70
CA TYR A 152 26.61 19.62 7.34
C TYR A 152 26.23 20.78 6.40
N ASP A 153 27.25 21.38 5.77
CA ASP A 153 27.07 22.46 4.80
C ASP A 153 26.38 21.94 3.53
N ASN A 154 26.81 20.76 3.02
CA ASN A 154 26.19 20.14 1.85
C ASN A 154 24.71 19.82 2.09
N PHE A 155 24.30 19.41 3.27
CA PHE A 155 22.92 19.04 3.56
C PHE A 155 22.04 20.23 3.90
N ARG A 156 22.59 21.45 3.80
CA ARG A 156 21.88 22.71 4.03
C ARG A 156 21.27 22.81 5.43
N ILE A 157 21.95 22.25 6.43
CA ILE A 157 21.59 22.46 7.84
C ILE A 157 21.95 23.91 8.25
N GLY A 158 23.07 24.41 7.72
CA GLY A 158 23.54 25.78 7.88
C GLY A 158 24.91 25.96 7.27
N GLN A 159 25.63 26.98 7.74
CA GLN A 159 27.07 27.12 7.52
C GLN A 159 27.76 26.85 8.85
N TRP A 160 28.54 25.77 8.94
CA TRP A 160 29.13 25.36 10.21
C TRP A 160 29.90 26.51 10.89
N PRO A 161 29.71 26.73 12.21
CA PRO A 161 28.88 25.95 13.15
C PRO A 161 27.43 26.45 13.30
N GLY A 162 27.01 27.42 12.50
CA GLY A 162 25.68 28.02 12.54
C GLY A 162 24.59 27.21 11.82
N TYR A 163 23.35 27.64 12.00
CA TYR A 163 22.15 27.11 11.32
C TYR A 163 21.58 28.17 10.39
N TYR A 164 20.91 27.76 9.30
CA TYR A 164 20.03 28.70 8.60
C TYR A 164 18.86 29.10 9.52
N ALA A 165 18.40 30.35 9.40
CA ALA A 165 17.44 30.91 10.35
C ALA A 165 16.13 30.12 10.43
N ASN A 166 15.64 29.66 9.28
CA ASN A 166 14.37 28.95 9.11
C ASN A 166 14.51 27.42 9.08
N VAL A 167 15.71 26.85 9.26
CA VAL A 167 15.93 25.41 9.06
C VAL A 167 15.09 24.56 10.01
N ALA A 168 14.44 23.54 9.46
CA ALA A 168 13.51 22.66 10.13
C ALA A 168 14.23 21.44 10.74
N VAL A 169 15.32 21.65 11.49
CA VAL A 169 16.01 20.57 12.20
C VAL A 169 16.01 20.77 13.72
N PRO A 170 16.07 19.67 14.50
CA PRO A 170 16.40 19.73 15.91
C PRO A 170 17.75 20.45 16.12
N ARG A 171 17.86 21.24 17.20
CA ARG A 171 19.06 22.06 17.48
C ARG A 171 19.91 21.56 18.64
N ASP A 172 19.46 20.50 19.31
CA ASP A 172 20.19 19.86 20.38
C ASP A 172 21.37 19.02 19.85
N GLU A 173 22.36 18.82 20.72
CA GLU A 173 23.59 18.12 20.38
C GLU A 173 23.37 16.62 20.12
N GLU A 174 22.42 16.01 20.82
CA GLU A 174 22.12 14.58 20.72
C GLU A 174 21.56 14.24 19.34
N SER A 175 20.56 14.97 18.86
CA SER A 175 19.99 14.78 17.52
C SER A 175 21.02 14.98 16.42
N ARG A 176 21.90 15.99 16.57
CA ARG A 176 23.01 16.20 15.63
C ARG A 176 24.00 15.04 15.66
N ALA A 177 24.32 14.50 16.84
CA ALA A 177 25.20 13.34 16.96
C ALA A 177 24.56 12.10 16.30
N GLN A 178 23.26 11.85 16.52
CA GLN A 178 22.53 10.76 15.86
C GLN A 178 22.56 10.89 14.33
N PHE A 179 22.41 12.11 13.81
CA PHE A 179 22.47 12.37 12.37
C PHE A 179 23.85 12.02 11.76
N PHE A 180 24.96 12.29 12.47
CA PHE A 180 26.28 11.87 11.98
C PHE A 180 26.53 10.38 12.20
N HIS A 181 25.99 9.78 13.25
CA HIS A 181 26.13 8.33 13.51
C HIS A 181 25.45 7.45 12.45
N GLN A 182 24.42 7.92 11.74
CA GLN A 182 23.79 7.14 10.67
C GLN A 182 24.57 7.14 9.34
N ILE A 183 25.63 7.94 9.21
CA ILE A 183 26.48 7.95 8.02
C ILE A 183 27.27 6.64 7.96
N THR A 184 27.26 5.97 6.81
CA THR A 184 27.95 4.67 6.63
C THR A 184 28.73 4.64 5.31
N PRO A 185 29.92 4.02 5.24
CA PRO A 185 30.75 4.04 4.05
C PRO A 185 30.24 3.07 2.97
N ASP A 186 30.65 3.34 1.73
CA ASP A 186 30.66 2.35 0.67
C ASP A 186 31.72 1.28 0.93
N THR A 187 31.36 0.01 0.75
CA THR A 187 32.27 -1.15 0.84
C THR A 187 32.87 -1.55 -0.52
N GLY A 188 32.50 -0.85 -1.58
CA GLY A 188 32.99 -0.99 -2.94
C GLY A 188 32.59 0.24 -3.76
N LYS A 189 33.25 0.46 -4.90
CA LYS A 189 32.99 1.65 -5.73
C LYS A 189 31.51 1.77 -6.09
N PHE A 190 30.90 2.95 -5.90
CA PHE A 190 29.54 3.21 -6.36
C PHE A 190 29.42 2.99 -7.87
N ASP A 191 28.38 2.27 -8.30
CA ASP A 191 28.11 1.96 -9.69
C ASP A 191 26.60 1.96 -9.93
N VAL A 192 26.15 2.90 -10.76
CA VAL A 192 24.74 3.14 -11.06
C VAL A 192 24.07 1.90 -11.66
N GLN A 193 24.77 1.14 -12.51
CA GLN A 193 24.21 -0.04 -13.15
C GLN A 193 24.03 -1.18 -12.15
N VAL A 194 25.03 -1.39 -11.28
CA VAL A 194 24.94 -2.43 -10.23
C VAL A 194 23.77 -2.18 -9.29
N VAL A 195 23.57 -0.92 -8.87
CA VAL A 195 22.44 -0.56 -8.01
C VAL A 195 21.12 -0.72 -8.76
N ALA A 196 21.02 -0.26 -10.01
CA ALA A 196 19.79 -0.35 -10.81
C ALA A 196 19.39 -1.81 -11.13
N GLU A 197 20.35 -2.68 -11.41
CA GLU A 197 20.11 -4.13 -11.61
C GLU A 197 19.55 -4.78 -10.35
N ALA A 198 20.17 -4.50 -9.19
CA ALA A 198 19.68 -5.03 -7.91
C ALA A 198 18.29 -4.48 -7.56
N MET A 199 18.07 -3.18 -7.77
CA MET A 199 16.77 -2.54 -7.55
C MET A 199 15.69 -3.06 -8.50
N THR A 200 16.02 -3.37 -9.75
CA THR A 200 15.08 -4.02 -10.68
C THR A 200 14.64 -5.39 -10.13
N ALA A 201 15.58 -6.18 -9.58
CA ALA A 201 15.25 -7.43 -8.91
C ALA A 201 14.44 -7.23 -7.61
N VAL A 202 14.65 -6.13 -6.88
CA VAL A 202 13.78 -5.74 -5.75
C VAL A 202 12.35 -5.51 -6.26
N MET A 203 12.18 -4.70 -7.31
CA MET A 203 10.86 -4.35 -7.86
C MET A 203 10.07 -5.58 -8.31
N GLU A 204 10.72 -6.59 -8.89
CA GLU A 204 10.06 -7.85 -9.25
C GLU A 204 9.49 -8.61 -8.05
N ARG A 205 10.12 -8.48 -6.88
CA ARG A 205 9.66 -9.11 -5.64
C ARG A 205 8.59 -8.30 -4.90
N THR A 206 8.60 -6.98 -5.03
CA THR A 206 7.62 -6.11 -4.37
C THR A 206 6.30 -6.02 -5.15
N GLY A 207 6.32 -6.28 -6.46
CA GLY A 207 5.19 -6.02 -7.34
C GLY A 207 4.99 -4.54 -7.57
N ASN A 208 3.78 -4.15 -8.00
CA ASN A 208 3.46 -2.77 -8.34
C ASN A 208 3.78 -1.81 -7.18
N SER A 209 4.67 -0.85 -7.43
CA SER A 209 5.13 0.05 -6.37
C SER A 209 5.44 1.46 -6.87
N VAL A 210 5.38 2.42 -5.96
CA VAL A 210 5.96 3.76 -6.14
C VAL A 210 7.40 3.71 -5.65
N LEU A 211 8.34 4.09 -6.53
CA LEU A 211 9.76 4.14 -6.21
C LEU A 211 10.10 5.51 -5.62
N VAL A 212 10.61 5.53 -4.39
CA VAL A 212 11.06 6.74 -3.69
C VAL A 212 12.58 6.74 -3.62
N THR A 213 13.21 7.79 -4.13
CA THR A 213 14.68 7.89 -4.19
C THR A 213 15.17 9.16 -3.53
N HIS A 214 16.42 9.15 -3.05
CA HIS A 214 17.06 10.33 -2.47
C HIS A 214 18.45 10.55 -3.04
N SER A 215 18.78 11.79 -3.40
CA SER A 215 20.15 12.22 -3.69
C SER A 215 20.84 11.37 -4.76
N ALA A 216 21.97 10.73 -4.43
CA ALA A 216 22.69 9.81 -5.31
C ALA A 216 21.85 8.60 -5.76
N GLY A 217 20.85 8.18 -4.97
CA GLY A 217 19.89 7.13 -5.34
C GLY A 217 18.99 7.52 -6.51
N GLY A 218 18.89 8.81 -6.86
CA GLY A 218 18.14 9.27 -8.02
C GLY A 218 18.65 8.67 -9.34
N GLY A 219 19.97 8.66 -9.56
CA GLY A 219 20.59 8.09 -10.77
C GLY A 219 20.19 6.64 -11.06
N PRO A 220 20.49 5.67 -10.17
CA PRO A 220 20.05 4.29 -10.34
C PRO A 220 18.53 4.14 -10.26
N GLY A 221 17.83 5.03 -9.54
CA GLY A 221 16.38 5.07 -9.52
C GLY A 221 15.75 5.33 -10.90
N TRP A 222 16.32 6.24 -11.69
CA TRP A 222 15.88 6.50 -13.06
C TRP A 222 16.02 5.27 -13.95
N LEU A 223 17.15 4.56 -13.88
CA LEU A 223 17.33 3.32 -14.64
C LEU A 223 16.40 2.21 -14.16
N THR A 224 16.24 2.06 -12.85
CA THR A 224 15.29 1.09 -12.27
C THR A 224 13.88 1.31 -12.83
N ALA A 225 13.42 2.57 -12.89
CA ALA A 225 12.13 2.92 -13.47
C ALA A 225 12.06 2.65 -14.98
N ALA A 226 13.16 2.83 -15.71
CA ALA A 226 13.23 2.49 -17.12
C ALA A 226 13.27 0.96 -17.38
N HIS A 227 13.70 0.16 -16.41
CA HIS A 227 13.96 -1.27 -16.57
C HIS A 227 12.88 -2.17 -16.00
N SER A 228 12.10 -1.73 -15.00
CA SER A 228 11.02 -2.52 -14.38
C SER A 228 9.63 -2.04 -14.79
N ASP A 229 8.75 -2.97 -15.15
CA ASP A 229 7.33 -2.70 -15.43
C ASP A 229 6.46 -2.59 -14.15
N LYS A 230 7.07 -2.83 -12.99
CA LYS A 230 6.44 -2.74 -11.66
C LYS A 230 6.47 -1.34 -11.08
N VAL A 231 7.29 -0.43 -11.62
CA VAL A 231 7.32 0.97 -11.17
C VAL A 231 6.09 1.70 -11.72
N ARG A 232 5.18 2.09 -10.83
CA ARG A 232 3.94 2.82 -11.18
C ARG A 232 4.09 4.33 -11.09
N GLY A 233 5.04 4.82 -10.32
CA GLY A 233 5.39 6.23 -10.20
C GLY A 233 6.74 6.41 -9.53
N VAL A 234 7.38 7.57 -9.73
CA VAL A 234 8.65 7.91 -9.08
C VAL A 234 8.53 9.20 -8.27
N ILE A 235 8.97 9.15 -7.02
CA ILE A 235 9.15 10.32 -6.16
C ILE A 235 10.65 10.46 -5.89
N ALA A 236 11.28 11.49 -6.44
CA ALA A 236 12.70 11.75 -6.24
C ALA A 236 12.92 12.96 -5.32
N LEU A 237 13.66 12.72 -4.24
CA LEU A 237 13.96 13.72 -3.22
C LEU A 237 15.38 14.23 -3.47
N GLU A 238 15.48 15.44 -4.01
CA GLU A 238 16.75 16.11 -4.34
C GLU A 238 17.78 15.25 -5.09
N PRO A 239 17.41 14.65 -6.23
CA PRO A 239 18.29 13.77 -6.98
C PRO A 239 19.55 14.51 -7.49
N GLY A 240 20.67 13.80 -7.52
CA GLY A 240 21.96 14.37 -7.93
C GLY A 240 22.16 14.54 -9.44
N THR A 241 21.38 13.81 -10.25
CA THR A 241 21.46 13.81 -11.72
C THR A 241 20.10 13.44 -12.33
N PHE A 242 19.96 13.63 -13.64
CA PHE A 242 18.71 13.45 -14.39
C PHE A 242 18.96 12.84 -15.77
N PRO A 243 18.05 11.99 -16.28
CA PRO A 243 18.22 11.30 -17.56
C PRO A 243 17.94 12.23 -18.75
N PHE A 244 18.83 12.22 -19.74
CA PHE A 244 18.68 12.93 -21.02
C PHE A 244 19.04 12.01 -22.17
N LEU A 245 18.42 12.25 -23.33
CA LEU A 245 18.96 11.76 -24.60
C LEU A 245 20.26 12.50 -24.91
N LYS A 246 21.15 11.84 -25.66
CA LYS A 246 22.44 12.40 -26.04
C LYS A 246 22.33 13.75 -26.74
N GLU A 247 21.36 13.91 -27.63
CA GLU A 247 21.10 15.16 -28.37
C GLU A 247 20.53 16.29 -27.51
N ASP A 248 19.97 15.97 -26.34
CA ASP A 248 19.34 16.92 -25.42
C ASP A 248 20.20 17.18 -24.16
N MET A 249 21.40 16.59 -24.12
CA MET A 249 22.29 16.69 -22.98
C MET A 249 22.71 18.15 -22.74
N PRO A 250 22.38 18.76 -21.59
CA PRO A 250 22.81 20.11 -21.29
C PRO A 250 24.31 20.15 -20.96
N GLU A 251 24.96 21.29 -21.24
CA GLU A 251 26.31 21.55 -20.74
C GLU A 251 26.33 21.53 -19.20
N VAL A 252 27.40 20.99 -18.64
CA VAL A 252 27.61 20.96 -17.19
C VAL A 252 27.83 22.38 -16.70
N GLU A 253 26.93 22.84 -15.84
CA GLU A 253 26.95 24.20 -15.33
C GLU A 253 28.14 24.43 -14.40
N SER A 254 28.80 25.59 -14.54
CA SER A 254 29.92 25.96 -13.69
C SER A 254 29.48 26.10 -12.22
N THR A 255 30.32 25.60 -11.31
CA THR A 255 30.05 25.61 -9.87
C THR A 255 31.32 25.76 -9.05
N THR A 256 31.19 26.32 -7.84
CA THR A 256 32.21 26.30 -6.79
C THR A 256 32.19 25.00 -5.98
N SER A 257 31.16 24.17 -6.16
CA SER A 257 31.07 22.84 -5.53
C SER A 257 32.16 21.90 -6.07
N PRO A 258 32.78 21.07 -5.21
CA PRO A 258 33.64 19.98 -5.67
C PRO A 258 32.84 18.84 -6.34
N PHE A 259 31.50 18.90 -6.30
CA PHE A 259 30.59 17.88 -6.84
C PHE A 259 29.74 18.47 -7.98
N PRO A 260 30.26 18.48 -9.22
CA PRO A 260 29.50 18.96 -10.37
C PRO A 260 28.23 18.13 -10.58
N ALA A 261 27.24 18.72 -11.26
CA ALA A 261 25.96 18.08 -11.56
C ALA A 261 25.83 17.82 -13.07
N PRO A 262 26.42 16.73 -13.60
CA PRO A 262 26.23 16.34 -14.99
C PRO A 262 24.85 15.71 -15.20
N GLY A 263 24.30 15.85 -16.41
CA GLY A 263 23.20 15.00 -16.86
C GLY A 263 23.65 13.55 -17.06
N MET A 264 22.69 12.63 -17.03
CA MET A 264 22.90 11.21 -17.22
C MET A 264 22.39 10.80 -18.61
N GLU A 265 23.25 10.26 -19.46
CA GLU A 265 22.82 9.76 -20.77
C GLU A 265 22.01 8.47 -20.60
N VAL A 266 20.85 8.41 -21.26
CA VAL A 266 20.03 7.19 -21.37
C VAL A 266 19.74 6.87 -22.84
N SER A 267 19.50 5.60 -23.12
CA SER A 267 19.06 5.16 -24.44
C SER A 267 17.69 5.72 -24.81
N ARG A 268 17.36 5.70 -26.11
CA ARG A 268 16.04 6.13 -26.58
C ARG A 268 14.94 5.21 -26.05
N GLU A 269 15.19 3.90 -25.94
CA GLU A 269 14.22 2.97 -25.38
C GLU A 269 13.94 3.27 -23.89
N GLU A 270 14.98 3.48 -23.08
CA GLU A 270 14.83 3.84 -21.66
C GLU A 270 14.06 5.15 -21.50
N PHE A 271 14.43 6.17 -22.27
CA PHE A 271 13.75 7.47 -22.25
C PHE A 271 12.25 7.33 -22.59
N GLN A 272 11.90 6.54 -23.61
CA GLN A 272 10.50 6.28 -23.97
C GLN A 272 9.71 5.57 -22.88
N ARG A 273 10.34 4.69 -22.10
CA ARG A 273 9.70 4.04 -20.95
C ARG A 273 9.46 5.04 -19.82
N LEU A 274 10.45 5.90 -19.55
CA LEU A 274 10.33 6.96 -18.54
C LEU A 274 9.17 7.92 -18.83
N LEU A 275 8.91 8.27 -20.10
CA LEU A 275 7.78 9.14 -20.46
C LEU A 275 6.40 8.58 -20.08
N LYS A 276 6.28 7.27 -19.82
CA LYS A 276 5.02 6.60 -19.48
C LYS A 276 4.76 6.55 -17.97
N ILE A 277 5.72 6.95 -17.15
CA ILE A 277 5.64 6.85 -15.69
C ILE A 277 5.46 8.25 -15.13
N PRO A 278 4.43 8.52 -14.30
CA PRO A 278 4.30 9.80 -13.62
C PRO A 278 5.45 9.99 -12.62
N MET A 279 6.09 11.17 -12.63
CA MET A 279 7.21 11.47 -11.74
C MET A 279 7.10 12.84 -11.08
N VAL A 280 7.53 12.92 -9.82
CA VAL A 280 7.69 14.17 -9.10
C VAL A 280 9.06 14.25 -8.44
N VAL A 281 9.65 15.44 -8.51
CA VAL A 281 10.94 15.77 -7.89
C VAL A 281 10.69 16.85 -6.85
N TYR A 282 11.08 16.60 -5.60
CA TYR A 282 10.98 17.59 -4.53
C TYR A 282 12.36 18.15 -4.17
N PHE A 283 12.42 19.49 -4.08
CA PHE A 283 13.54 20.23 -3.50
C PHE A 283 13.08 20.98 -2.25
N GLY A 284 13.92 20.98 -1.23
CA GLY A 284 13.72 21.70 0.02
C GLY A 284 13.98 23.19 -0.11
N ASP A 285 14.34 23.80 1.03
CA ASP A 285 14.55 25.24 1.16
C ASP A 285 16.07 25.57 1.17
N ASN A 286 16.37 26.87 1.29
CA ASN A 286 17.73 27.40 1.37
C ASN A 286 18.58 27.08 0.13
N ILE A 287 17.95 26.93 -1.04
CA ILE A 287 18.63 26.75 -2.33
C ILE A 287 18.69 28.09 -3.05
N LYS A 288 19.90 28.49 -3.46
CA LYS A 288 20.08 29.70 -4.28
C LYS A 288 19.46 29.47 -5.66
N THR A 289 18.71 30.46 -6.15
CA THR A 289 18.16 30.48 -7.51
C THR A 289 19.02 31.33 -8.44
N GLY A 290 18.92 31.08 -9.75
CA GLY A 290 19.68 31.79 -10.78
C GLY A 290 20.89 31.01 -11.31
N SER A 291 21.66 31.63 -12.19
CA SER A 291 22.79 31.03 -12.91
C SER A 291 24.16 31.38 -12.32
N GLU A 292 24.23 32.38 -11.45
CA GLU A 292 25.51 32.90 -10.94
C GLU A 292 26.06 32.02 -9.81
N PRO A 293 27.33 31.55 -9.92
CA PRO A 293 27.97 30.80 -8.86
C PRO A 293 27.93 31.51 -7.50
N ASP A 294 27.78 30.75 -6.42
CA ASP A 294 27.93 31.25 -5.06
C ASP A 294 29.34 30.99 -4.52
N THR A 295 29.86 31.91 -3.71
CA THR A 295 31.13 31.70 -3.01
C THR A 295 31.01 30.62 -1.93
N HIS A 296 29.81 30.36 -1.42
CA HIS A 296 29.53 29.24 -0.51
C HIS A 296 29.19 28.00 -1.32
N TRP A 297 30.18 27.13 -1.47
CA TRP A 297 30.11 25.93 -2.30
C TRP A 297 28.90 25.04 -2.01
N GLY A 298 28.46 24.91 -0.75
CA GLY A 298 27.30 24.09 -0.36
C GLY A 298 25.96 24.64 -0.88
N LEU A 299 25.80 25.97 -0.91
CA LEU A 299 24.64 26.61 -1.53
C LEU A 299 24.69 26.47 -3.06
N ASP A 300 25.88 26.62 -3.63
CA ASP A 300 26.09 26.50 -5.07
C ASP A 300 25.84 25.09 -5.59
N ASN A 301 26.16 24.08 -4.77
CA ASN A 301 25.94 22.66 -5.03
C ASN A 301 24.48 22.35 -5.38
N TRP A 302 23.51 22.98 -4.69
CA TRP A 302 22.09 22.74 -4.93
C TRP A 302 21.48 23.65 -5.98
N ARG A 303 22.05 24.84 -6.19
CA ARG A 303 21.68 25.72 -7.31
C ARG A 303 21.80 24.97 -8.64
N VAL A 304 22.96 24.35 -8.90
CA VAL A 304 23.18 23.63 -10.17
C VAL A 304 22.28 22.41 -10.34
N ARG A 305 21.95 21.70 -9.25
CA ARG A 305 21.03 20.54 -9.28
C ARG A 305 19.58 20.96 -9.55
N LEU A 306 19.13 22.05 -8.92
CA LEU A 306 17.80 22.62 -9.21
C LEU A 306 17.72 23.14 -10.65
N ASN A 307 18.78 23.77 -11.17
CA ASN A 307 18.84 24.21 -12.56
C ASN A 307 18.81 23.04 -13.54
N LEU A 308 19.55 21.96 -13.25
CA LEU A 308 19.52 20.73 -14.05
C LEU A 308 18.13 20.07 -14.02
N ALA A 309 17.49 20.02 -12.85
CA ALA A 309 16.13 19.49 -12.69
C ALA A 309 15.12 20.24 -13.56
N LYS A 310 15.20 21.57 -13.60
CA LYS A 310 14.33 22.41 -14.45
C LYS A 310 14.57 22.17 -15.94
N LYS A 311 15.82 21.99 -16.37
CA LYS A 311 16.17 21.62 -17.75
C LYS A 311 15.61 20.23 -18.10
N TRP A 312 15.71 19.28 -17.17
CA TRP A 312 15.14 17.94 -17.31
C TRP A 312 13.61 17.98 -17.43
N GLU A 313 12.93 18.71 -16.56
CA GLU A 313 11.47 18.85 -16.58
C GLU A 313 10.98 19.40 -17.93
N GLN A 314 11.61 20.46 -18.42
CA GLN A 314 11.31 21.04 -19.73
C GLN A 314 11.52 20.04 -20.86
N THR A 315 12.59 19.25 -20.79
CA THR A 315 12.91 18.22 -21.78
C THR A 315 11.86 17.13 -21.78
N MET A 316 11.54 16.54 -20.63
CA MET A 316 10.53 15.49 -20.49
C MET A 316 9.15 15.96 -20.96
N LYS A 317 8.72 17.18 -20.56
CA LYS A 317 7.44 17.76 -20.98
C LYS A 317 7.38 17.98 -22.49
N ARG A 318 8.48 18.38 -23.13
CA ARG A 318 8.57 18.53 -24.60
C ARG A 318 8.32 17.21 -25.34
N TYR A 319 8.66 16.08 -24.73
CA TYR A 319 8.39 14.74 -25.27
C TYR A 319 7.06 14.14 -24.76
N GLY A 320 6.24 14.89 -24.03
CA GLY A 320 4.94 14.45 -23.54
C GLY A 320 4.96 13.64 -22.23
N GLY A 321 6.04 13.70 -21.46
CA GLY A 321 6.11 13.04 -20.15
C GLY A 321 5.33 13.78 -19.06
N ASP A 322 4.73 13.03 -18.13
CA ASP A 322 4.07 13.55 -16.93
C ASP A 322 5.08 13.69 -15.77
N VAL A 323 5.79 14.82 -15.76
CA VAL A 323 6.78 15.11 -14.72
C VAL A 323 6.56 16.47 -14.07
N GLN A 324 6.96 16.59 -12.80
CA GLN A 324 6.91 17.85 -12.04
C GLN A 324 8.18 18.05 -11.22
N VAL A 325 8.72 19.27 -11.20
CA VAL A 325 9.76 19.68 -10.24
C VAL A 325 9.15 20.71 -9.29
N ILE A 326 9.09 20.35 -8.00
CA ILE A 326 8.44 21.13 -6.95
C ILE A 326 9.48 21.59 -5.93
N SER A 327 9.52 22.90 -5.72
CA SER A 327 10.19 23.51 -4.57
C SER A 327 9.20 23.52 -3.40
N LEU A 328 9.51 22.84 -2.29
CA LEU A 328 8.65 22.75 -1.11
C LEU A 328 8.21 24.15 -0.58
N PRO A 329 9.08 25.17 -0.56
CA PRO A 329 8.66 26.53 -0.20
C PRO A 329 7.53 27.11 -1.06
N ASP A 330 7.45 26.73 -2.33
CA ASP A 330 6.42 27.23 -3.26
C ASP A 330 5.02 26.68 -2.91
N ILE A 331 4.96 25.54 -2.21
CA ILE A 331 3.73 24.93 -1.69
C ILE A 331 3.54 25.17 -0.18
N GLY A 332 4.32 26.09 0.40
CA GLY A 332 4.16 26.52 1.79
C GLY A 332 4.95 25.73 2.83
N ILE A 333 5.66 24.66 2.44
CA ILE A 333 6.47 23.84 3.34
C ILE A 333 7.90 24.41 3.35
N LYS A 334 8.33 25.01 4.47
CA LYS A 334 9.55 25.83 4.53
C LYS A 334 10.59 25.26 5.49
N GLY A 335 11.85 25.65 5.27
CA GLY A 335 12.97 25.30 6.14
C GLY A 335 13.58 23.93 5.89
N ASN A 336 13.11 23.19 4.88
CA ASN A 336 13.58 21.83 4.62
C ASN A 336 15.05 21.78 4.20
N THR A 337 15.76 20.81 4.77
CA THR A 337 17.13 20.47 4.44
C THR A 337 17.18 19.51 3.25
N HIS A 338 18.37 18.99 2.96
CA HIS A 338 18.52 17.85 2.05
C HIS A 338 17.86 16.57 2.58
N PHE A 339 17.67 16.45 3.90
CA PHE A 339 17.03 15.31 4.56
C PHE A 339 15.57 15.65 4.96
N LEU A 340 14.81 16.13 3.98
CA LEU A 340 13.39 16.49 4.11
C LEU A 340 12.49 15.36 4.67
N MET A 341 12.92 14.10 4.59
CA MET A 341 12.25 12.96 5.22
C MET A 341 12.48 12.84 6.74
N ALA A 342 13.49 13.52 7.28
CA ALA A 342 13.89 13.51 8.70
C ALA A 342 13.74 14.87 9.39
N ASP A 343 13.48 15.95 8.64
CA ASP A 343 13.21 17.29 9.18
C ASP A 343 12.00 17.29 10.14
N LEU A 344 11.89 18.36 10.95
CA LEU A 344 10.82 18.58 11.94
C LEU A 344 9.42 18.57 11.30
N ASN A 345 9.33 18.97 10.03
CA ASN A 345 8.09 19.01 9.24
C ASN A 345 7.99 17.84 8.24
N ASN A 346 8.70 16.72 8.46
CA ASN A 346 8.66 15.57 7.55
C ASN A 346 7.24 15.02 7.30
N ALA A 347 6.33 15.11 8.27
CA ALA A 347 4.93 14.73 8.11
C ALA A 347 4.20 15.57 7.03
N GLU A 348 4.52 16.86 6.91
CA GLU A 348 3.96 17.74 5.86
C GLU A 348 4.48 17.31 4.48
N VAL A 349 5.77 16.94 4.40
CA VAL A 349 6.37 16.45 3.16
C VAL A 349 5.79 15.11 2.74
N ALA A 350 5.60 14.17 3.68
CA ALA A 350 4.90 12.93 3.42
C ALA A 350 3.44 13.17 2.97
N GLY A 351 2.79 14.20 3.50
CA GLY A 351 1.47 14.65 3.07
C GLY A 351 1.46 15.14 1.62
N ALA A 352 2.46 15.94 1.22
CA ALA A 352 2.62 16.39 -0.17
C ALA A 352 2.85 15.23 -1.15
N MET A 353 3.69 14.26 -0.76
CA MET A 353 3.92 13.04 -1.54
C MET A 353 2.63 12.23 -1.71
N GLU A 354 1.86 12.03 -0.63
CA GLU A 354 0.59 11.31 -0.70
C GLU A 354 -0.46 12.05 -1.53
N ALA A 355 -0.52 13.38 -1.43
CA ALA A 355 -1.41 14.19 -2.25
C ALA A 355 -1.10 14.02 -3.74
N TRP A 356 0.17 14.06 -4.12
CA TRP A 356 0.60 13.79 -5.50
C TRP A 356 0.25 12.35 -5.92
N MET A 357 0.51 11.34 -5.09
CA MET A 357 0.13 9.96 -5.42
C MET A 357 -1.39 9.81 -5.64
N LYS A 358 -2.22 10.50 -4.85
CA LYS A 358 -3.68 10.52 -5.03
C LYS A 358 -4.08 11.18 -6.35
N GLU A 359 -3.50 12.34 -6.67
CA GLU A 359 -3.71 13.03 -7.95
C GLU A 359 -3.39 12.12 -9.14
N LYS A 360 -2.34 11.31 -9.03
CA LYS A 360 -1.89 10.39 -10.08
C LYS A 360 -2.59 9.02 -10.09
N GLY A 361 -3.60 8.81 -9.24
CA GLY A 361 -4.31 7.53 -9.16
C GLY A 361 -3.45 6.37 -8.64
N LEU A 362 -2.33 6.67 -7.96
CA LEU A 362 -1.39 5.70 -7.42
C LEU A 362 -1.78 5.18 -6.03
N VAL A 363 -2.79 5.79 -5.41
CA VAL A 363 -3.34 5.38 -4.11
C VAL A 363 -4.65 4.64 -4.36
N GLN A 364 -4.62 3.32 -4.25
CA GLN A 364 -5.82 2.49 -4.36
C GLN A 364 -5.89 1.57 -3.14
N GLU A 365 -7.04 1.53 -2.50
CA GLU A 365 -7.29 0.62 -1.38
C GLU A 365 -7.30 -0.83 -1.89
N ALA A 366 -6.83 -1.77 -1.06
CA ALA A 366 -7.01 -3.18 -1.38
C ALA A 366 -8.50 -3.50 -1.56
N MET A 367 -8.78 -4.39 -2.51
CA MET A 367 -10.12 -4.93 -2.67
C MET A 367 -10.49 -5.77 -1.43
N PRO A 368 -11.66 -5.51 -0.82
CA PRO A 368 -12.05 -6.14 0.44
C PRO A 368 -12.36 -7.63 0.30
N LEU A 369 -12.74 -8.08 -0.91
CA LEU A 369 -12.95 -9.49 -1.24
C LEU A 369 -11.83 -9.99 -2.17
N PRO A 370 -11.43 -11.27 -2.07
CA PRO A 370 -10.32 -11.83 -2.83
C PRO A 370 -10.55 -11.74 -4.35
N LEU A 371 -9.46 -11.54 -5.09
CA LEU A 371 -9.47 -11.66 -6.53
C LEU A 371 -9.75 -13.11 -6.94
N GLY A 372 -10.61 -13.29 -7.94
CA GLY A 372 -10.87 -14.59 -8.53
C GLY A 372 -10.02 -14.87 -9.75
N LYS A 373 -10.54 -15.72 -10.64
CA LYS A 373 -9.89 -16.08 -11.90
C LYS A 373 -9.87 -14.89 -12.86
N ASP A 374 -8.75 -14.69 -13.54
CA ASP A 374 -8.64 -13.77 -14.67
C ASP A 374 -9.60 -14.19 -15.81
N ILE A 375 -10.45 -13.25 -16.23
CA ILE A 375 -11.41 -13.42 -17.33
C ILE A 375 -11.28 -12.32 -18.39
N SER A 376 -10.15 -11.63 -18.44
CA SER A 376 -9.87 -10.48 -19.31
C SER A 376 -10.13 -10.71 -20.79
N GLU A 377 -9.98 -11.94 -21.28
CA GLU A 377 -10.24 -12.28 -22.69
C GLU A 377 -11.65 -11.90 -23.18
N ARG A 378 -12.60 -11.66 -22.27
CA ARG A 378 -13.99 -11.29 -22.58
C ARG A 378 -14.31 -9.82 -22.30
N PHE A 379 -13.33 -9.03 -21.87
CA PHE A 379 -13.51 -7.66 -21.38
C PHE A 379 -12.52 -6.70 -22.05
N ILE A 380 -12.77 -5.41 -21.89
CA ILE A 380 -11.78 -4.37 -22.14
C ILE A 380 -11.01 -4.19 -20.83
N GLY A 381 -9.68 -4.37 -20.86
CA GLY A 381 -8.82 -4.24 -19.69
C GLY A 381 -8.70 -5.51 -18.82
N THR A 382 -8.30 -5.33 -17.57
CA THR A 382 -8.01 -6.42 -16.64
C THR A 382 -9.19 -6.69 -15.70
N VAL A 383 -9.73 -7.91 -15.73
CA VAL A 383 -10.95 -8.28 -15.00
C VAL A 383 -10.82 -9.65 -14.36
N HIS A 384 -11.17 -9.74 -13.08
CA HIS A 384 -11.16 -10.98 -12.31
C HIS A 384 -12.57 -11.33 -11.83
N ARG A 385 -12.92 -12.61 -11.81
CA ARG A 385 -14.20 -13.10 -11.29
C ARG A 385 -14.03 -14.25 -10.31
N ASN A 386 -14.70 -14.15 -9.17
CA ASN A 386 -14.83 -15.21 -8.17
C ASN A 386 -16.30 -15.59 -8.03
N ASP A 387 -16.66 -16.85 -8.27
CA ASP A 387 -18.03 -17.32 -8.11
C ASP A 387 -18.30 -17.65 -6.63
N LEU A 388 -19.32 -17.00 -6.03
CA LEU A 388 -19.67 -17.19 -4.63
C LEU A 388 -20.77 -18.23 -4.44
N ILE A 389 -21.84 -18.12 -5.24
CA ILE A 389 -22.99 -19.02 -5.18
C ILE A 389 -23.31 -19.47 -6.60
N ASP A 390 -23.31 -20.78 -6.80
CA ASP A 390 -23.78 -21.39 -8.04
C ASP A 390 -25.30 -21.49 -8.06
N ASN A 391 -25.87 -21.30 -9.26
CA ASN A 391 -27.28 -21.54 -9.49
C ASN A 391 -27.52 -23.07 -9.48
N GLU A 392 -27.95 -23.58 -8.32
CA GLU A 392 -28.17 -25.01 -8.09
C GLU A 392 -29.53 -25.33 -7.42
N ASP A 393 -29.91 -26.61 -7.45
CA ASP A 393 -31.24 -27.08 -7.07
C ASP A 393 -31.51 -27.10 -5.56
N VAL A 394 -30.46 -27.13 -4.71
CA VAL A 394 -30.62 -27.23 -3.24
C VAL A 394 -31.18 -25.92 -2.68
N TYR A 395 -30.48 -24.81 -2.89
CA TYR A 395 -30.88 -23.50 -2.35
C TYR A 395 -31.76 -22.69 -3.32
N LYS A 396 -31.75 -23.03 -4.63
CA LYS A 396 -32.49 -22.31 -5.68
C LYS A 396 -32.22 -20.81 -5.67
N LEU A 397 -30.96 -20.45 -5.43
CA LEU A 397 -30.49 -19.06 -5.46
C LEU A 397 -30.01 -18.70 -6.86
N PRO A 398 -30.17 -17.44 -7.30
CA PRO A 398 -29.55 -16.95 -8.52
C PRO A 398 -28.01 -17.03 -8.42
N GLN A 399 -27.33 -17.09 -9.58
CA GLN A 399 -25.87 -17.13 -9.60
C GLN A 399 -25.35 -15.83 -9.00
N THR A 400 -24.43 -15.96 -8.05
CA THR A 400 -23.79 -14.83 -7.37
C THR A 400 -22.29 -14.91 -7.55
N ASN A 401 -21.66 -13.80 -7.91
CA ASN A 401 -20.22 -13.70 -8.09
C ASN A 401 -19.69 -12.34 -7.67
N VAL A 402 -18.40 -12.29 -7.36
CA VAL A 402 -17.63 -11.06 -7.21
C VAL A 402 -16.87 -10.82 -8.50
N ILE A 403 -16.98 -9.62 -9.05
CA ILE A 403 -16.17 -9.18 -10.19
C ILE A 403 -15.35 -7.99 -9.76
N THR A 404 -14.04 -8.03 -10.04
CA THR A 404 -13.12 -6.92 -9.85
C THR A 404 -12.60 -6.44 -11.20
N PHE A 405 -12.72 -5.14 -11.45
CA PHE A 405 -12.17 -4.44 -12.60
C PHE A 405 -10.97 -3.61 -12.17
N GLU A 406 -9.87 -3.72 -12.91
CA GLU A 406 -8.78 -2.74 -12.85
C GLU A 406 -9.24 -1.37 -13.40
N PRO A 407 -8.56 -0.26 -13.10
CA PRO A 407 -8.97 1.06 -13.55
C PRO A 407 -9.20 1.11 -15.07
N GLY A 408 -10.34 1.67 -15.48
CA GLY A 408 -10.77 1.74 -16.88
C GLY A 408 -11.22 0.42 -17.51
N SER A 409 -11.22 -0.70 -16.77
CA SER A 409 -11.64 -1.99 -17.31
C SER A 409 -13.16 -2.13 -17.25
N HIS A 410 -13.79 -2.64 -18.30
CA HIS A 410 -15.25 -2.78 -18.38
C HIS A 410 -15.69 -3.87 -19.36
N SER A 411 -16.95 -4.28 -19.24
CA SER A 411 -17.58 -5.14 -20.24
C SER A 411 -17.78 -4.40 -21.57
N GLY A 412 -17.98 -5.16 -22.65
CA GLY A 412 -18.67 -4.62 -23.82
C GLY A 412 -20.17 -4.36 -23.54
N TRP A 413 -20.86 -3.78 -24.50
CA TRP A 413 -22.31 -3.77 -24.56
C TRP A 413 -22.83 -5.22 -24.64
N HIS A 414 -23.74 -5.57 -23.75
CA HIS A 414 -24.31 -6.90 -23.68
C HIS A 414 -25.72 -6.89 -23.07
N THR A 415 -26.38 -8.04 -23.12
CA THR A 415 -27.69 -8.24 -22.49
C THR A 415 -27.79 -9.67 -21.94
N HIS A 416 -28.60 -9.86 -20.91
CA HIS A 416 -28.87 -11.15 -20.28
C HIS A 416 -30.19 -11.09 -19.50
N GLY A 417 -30.47 -12.13 -18.70
CA GLY A 417 -31.56 -12.13 -17.73
C GLY A 417 -31.44 -11.01 -16.71
N ALA A 418 -32.40 -10.92 -15.80
CA ALA A 418 -32.38 -9.88 -14.80
C ALA A 418 -31.11 -9.96 -13.93
N MET A 419 -30.54 -8.82 -13.59
CA MET A 419 -29.30 -8.70 -12.81
C MET A 419 -29.43 -7.61 -11.76
N THR A 420 -28.81 -7.85 -10.61
CA THR A 420 -28.58 -6.87 -9.57
C THR A 420 -27.09 -6.75 -9.33
N VAL A 421 -26.57 -5.52 -9.37
CA VAL A 421 -25.18 -5.18 -9.08
C VAL A 421 -25.12 -4.44 -7.75
N ILE A 422 -24.19 -4.84 -6.88
CA ILE A 422 -23.93 -4.19 -5.59
C ILE A 422 -22.47 -3.73 -5.60
N GLY A 423 -22.23 -2.43 -5.47
CA GLY A 423 -20.88 -1.88 -5.36
C GLY A 423 -20.25 -2.25 -4.02
N VAL A 424 -19.01 -2.73 -4.05
CA VAL A 424 -18.29 -3.24 -2.86
C VAL A 424 -17.07 -2.39 -2.53
N ALA A 425 -16.27 -2.01 -3.53
CA ALA A 425 -15.10 -1.16 -3.36
C ALA A 425 -14.80 -0.37 -4.64
N GLY A 426 -14.12 0.75 -4.49
CA GLY A 426 -13.75 1.63 -5.60
C GLY A 426 -14.95 2.32 -6.26
N VAL A 427 -14.78 2.79 -7.49
CA VAL A 427 -15.83 3.51 -8.24
C VAL A 427 -16.08 2.85 -9.58
N GLY A 428 -17.30 2.37 -9.75
CA GLY A 428 -17.77 1.74 -10.98
C GLY A 428 -18.62 2.65 -11.84
N ILE A 429 -18.90 2.15 -13.02
CA ILE A 429 -19.83 2.72 -13.99
C ILE A 429 -20.83 1.65 -14.43
N TYR A 430 -22.09 2.04 -14.58
CA TYR A 430 -23.11 1.30 -15.31
C TYR A 430 -23.76 2.23 -16.33
N GLN A 431 -23.99 1.73 -17.55
CA GLN A 431 -24.74 2.46 -18.55
C GLN A 431 -25.70 1.54 -19.29
N GLU A 432 -26.97 1.94 -19.31
CA GLU A 432 -28.00 1.38 -20.18
C GLU A 432 -27.94 2.05 -21.56
N PHE A 433 -28.11 1.27 -22.63
CA PHE A 433 -28.03 1.77 -23.98
C PHE A 433 -29.05 2.89 -24.24
N GLY A 434 -28.58 4.03 -24.75
CA GLY A 434 -29.39 5.22 -25.01
C GLY A 434 -29.75 6.06 -23.77
N LYS A 435 -29.19 5.73 -22.59
CA LYS A 435 -29.35 6.53 -21.36
C LYS A 435 -27.99 7.05 -20.87
N PRO A 436 -27.97 8.13 -20.07
CA PRO A 436 -26.76 8.58 -19.38
C PRO A 436 -26.24 7.50 -18.43
N ALA A 437 -24.94 7.47 -18.21
CA ALA A 437 -24.32 6.55 -17.26
C ALA A 437 -24.61 6.94 -15.81
N VAL A 438 -24.47 5.97 -14.91
CA VAL A 438 -24.51 6.17 -13.47
C VAL A 438 -23.23 5.65 -12.84
N LEU A 439 -22.77 6.33 -11.79
CA LEU A 439 -21.67 5.85 -10.97
C LEU A 439 -22.18 4.83 -9.97
N ILE A 440 -21.35 3.83 -9.68
CA ILE A 440 -21.61 2.81 -8.66
C ILE A 440 -20.52 2.94 -7.58
N ARG A 441 -20.93 3.19 -6.34
CA ARG A 441 -20.03 3.32 -5.18
C ARG A 441 -20.29 2.18 -4.19
N PRO A 442 -19.43 2.00 -3.17
CA PRO A 442 -19.66 1.00 -2.14
C PRO A 442 -21.03 1.18 -1.47
N GLY A 443 -21.83 0.11 -1.47
CA GLY A 443 -23.20 0.09 -0.96
C GLY A 443 -24.29 0.49 -1.95
N ASP A 444 -23.95 1.03 -3.13
CA ASP A 444 -24.93 1.31 -4.18
C ASP A 444 -25.45 -0.01 -4.77
N VAL A 445 -26.76 -0.06 -5.04
CA VAL A 445 -27.42 -1.21 -5.66
C VAL A 445 -28.05 -0.77 -6.99
N VAL A 446 -27.58 -1.36 -8.09
CA VAL A 446 -28.11 -1.13 -9.44
C VAL A 446 -28.96 -2.32 -9.84
N GLN A 447 -30.21 -2.05 -10.23
CA GLN A 447 -31.17 -3.04 -10.68
C GLN A 447 -31.28 -2.99 -12.20
N ILE A 448 -31.04 -4.13 -12.86
CA ILE A 448 -30.96 -4.24 -14.31
C ILE A 448 -32.02 -5.26 -14.77
N PRO A 449 -33.13 -4.79 -15.37
CA PRO A 449 -34.16 -5.68 -15.88
C PRO A 449 -33.65 -6.60 -16.99
N ALA A 450 -34.32 -7.74 -17.16
CA ALA A 450 -33.99 -8.70 -18.21
C ALA A 450 -34.11 -8.10 -19.62
N GLY A 451 -33.16 -8.44 -20.50
CA GLY A 451 -33.16 -8.01 -21.90
C GLY A 451 -32.70 -6.57 -22.15
N ILE A 452 -32.29 -5.84 -21.12
CA ILE A 452 -31.73 -4.50 -21.26
C ILE A 452 -30.29 -4.60 -21.78
N SER A 453 -29.97 -3.81 -22.81
CA SER A 453 -28.59 -3.69 -23.32
C SER A 453 -27.82 -2.69 -22.46
N HIS A 454 -26.70 -3.11 -21.89
CA HIS A 454 -25.91 -2.30 -20.98
C HIS A 454 -24.42 -2.70 -20.99
N PHE A 455 -23.59 -1.87 -20.37
CA PHE A 455 -22.25 -2.26 -19.94
C PHE A 455 -21.98 -1.74 -18.52
N HIS A 456 -20.98 -2.32 -17.86
CA HIS A 456 -20.52 -1.87 -16.56
C HIS A 456 -19.05 -2.24 -16.34
N GLY A 457 -18.40 -1.53 -15.42
CA GLY A 457 -16.97 -1.71 -15.13
C GLY A 457 -16.44 -0.69 -14.13
N ALA A 458 -15.13 -0.54 -14.08
CA ALA A 458 -14.41 0.49 -13.33
C ALA A 458 -14.43 1.82 -14.08
N VAL A 459 -14.41 2.96 -13.37
CA VAL A 459 -14.04 4.24 -13.99
C VAL A 459 -12.55 4.28 -14.33
N LYS A 460 -12.13 5.22 -15.18
CA LYS A 460 -10.75 5.31 -15.70
C LYS A 460 -9.66 5.20 -14.63
N ASP A 461 -9.83 5.88 -13.50
CA ASP A 461 -8.77 6.08 -12.49
C ASP A 461 -9.07 5.39 -11.15
N SER A 462 -10.03 4.46 -11.12
CA SER A 462 -10.37 3.71 -9.90
C SER A 462 -10.62 2.25 -10.25
N GLN A 463 -10.03 1.32 -9.50
CA GLN A 463 -10.50 -0.05 -9.50
C GLN A 463 -11.97 -0.10 -9.08
N PHE A 464 -12.67 -1.19 -9.39
CA PHE A 464 -14.05 -1.39 -8.94
C PHE A 464 -14.31 -2.86 -8.64
N GLN A 465 -14.80 -3.16 -7.45
CA GLN A 465 -15.28 -4.49 -7.09
C GLN A 465 -16.78 -4.43 -6.83
N GLN A 466 -17.49 -5.42 -7.36
CA GLN A 466 -18.95 -5.56 -7.25
C GLN A 466 -19.33 -7.00 -6.92
N ILE A 467 -20.45 -7.16 -6.22
CA ILE A 467 -21.21 -8.42 -6.19
C ILE A 467 -22.28 -8.35 -7.27
N VAL A 468 -22.36 -9.39 -8.08
CA VAL A 468 -23.32 -9.52 -9.18
C VAL A 468 -24.21 -10.72 -8.92
N ILE A 469 -25.51 -10.48 -8.87
CA ILE A 469 -26.55 -11.50 -8.74
C ILE A 469 -27.32 -11.51 -10.05
N TYR A 470 -27.38 -12.64 -10.75
CA TYR A 470 -28.05 -12.67 -12.05
C TYR A 470 -28.73 -14.01 -12.36
N ASP A 471 -29.76 -13.91 -13.20
CA ASP A 471 -30.45 -15.07 -13.76
C ASP A 471 -29.65 -15.66 -14.94
N LYS A 472 -28.88 -16.71 -14.63
CA LYS A 472 -28.08 -17.46 -15.60
C LYS A 472 -28.92 -18.32 -16.56
N ASN A 473 -30.14 -18.67 -16.19
CA ASN A 473 -30.98 -19.61 -16.95
C ASN A 473 -31.91 -18.90 -17.93
N TRP A 474 -31.93 -17.57 -17.91
CA TRP A 474 -32.75 -16.78 -18.81
C TRP A 474 -32.38 -17.01 -20.29
N GLN A 475 -33.40 -17.14 -21.12
CA GLN A 475 -33.26 -17.18 -22.56
C GLN A 475 -33.95 -15.98 -23.19
N ALA A 476 -33.26 -15.36 -24.15
CA ALA A 476 -33.80 -14.22 -24.86
C ALA A 476 -35.04 -14.63 -25.68
N PRO A 477 -36.10 -13.82 -25.69
CA PRO A 477 -37.23 -14.03 -26.59
C PRO A 477 -36.76 -14.11 -28.05
N ALA A 478 -37.34 -14.99 -28.86
CA ALA A 478 -36.88 -15.32 -30.22
C ALA A 478 -36.70 -14.14 -31.19
N ASN A 479 -37.21 -12.94 -30.87
CA ASN A 479 -37.12 -11.73 -31.68
C ASN A 479 -36.51 -10.52 -30.92
N SER A 480 -35.81 -10.74 -29.81
CA SER A 480 -35.17 -9.64 -29.07
C SER A 480 -34.05 -9.00 -29.89
N LYS A 481 -34.10 -7.68 -30.08
CA LYS A 481 -32.98 -6.91 -30.63
C LYS A 481 -32.18 -6.32 -29.47
N ALA A 482 -30.90 -6.63 -29.39
CA ALA A 482 -30.00 -6.10 -28.37
C ALA A 482 -28.84 -5.35 -29.02
N HIS A 483 -28.43 -4.24 -28.41
CA HIS A 483 -27.18 -3.58 -28.76
C HIS A 483 -26.04 -4.34 -28.05
N THR A 484 -25.11 -4.87 -28.83
CA THR A 484 -24.00 -5.68 -28.33
C THR A 484 -22.73 -5.34 -29.07
N GLY A 485 -21.58 -5.56 -28.45
CA GLY A 485 -20.27 -5.27 -29.05
C GLY A 485 -19.34 -4.52 -28.10
N PRO A 486 -18.13 -4.15 -28.54
CA PRO A 486 -17.22 -3.36 -27.72
C PRO A 486 -17.79 -1.96 -27.46
N VAL A 487 -17.52 -1.41 -26.28
CA VAL A 487 -17.60 0.03 -26.06
C VAL A 487 -16.29 0.61 -26.61
N THR A 488 -16.37 1.57 -27.53
CA THR A 488 -15.17 2.19 -28.11
C THR A 488 -14.50 3.15 -27.13
N ASP A 489 -13.20 3.41 -27.30
CA ASP A 489 -12.46 4.37 -26.46
C ASP A 489 -13.10 5.77 -26.50
N ASP A 490 -13.58 6.21 -27.67
CA ASP A 490 -14.25 7.50 -27.82
C ASP A 490 -15.57 7.54 -27.06
N GLU A 491 -16.40 6.48 -27.16
CA GLU A 491 -17.63 6.36 -26.37
C GLU A 491 -17.33 6.36 -24.87
N TYR A 492 -16.30 5.62 -24.44
CA TYR A 492 -15.94 5.51 -23.03
C TYR A 492 -15.38 6.82 -22.45
N HIS A 493 -14.58 7.56 -23.21
CA HIS A 493 -14.03 8.84 -22.77
C HIS A 493 -15.04 10.00 -22.85
N SER A 494 -16.14 9.86 -23.59
CA SER A 494 -17.17 10.89 -23.77
C SER A 494 -18.43 10.66 -22.95
N ILE A 495 -18.38 9.77 -21.95
CA ILE A 495 -19.53 9.40 -21.13
C ILE A 495 -20.10 10.62 -20.39
N GLU A 496 -21.41 10.81 -20.56
CA GLU A 496 -22.20 11.74 -19.77
C GLU A 496 -22.85 11.01 -18.58
N PHE A 497 -22.64 11.54 -17.38
CA PHE A 497 -23.23 11.00 -16.14
C PHE A 497 -24.56 11.67 -15.82
N SER A 498 -25.54 10.88 -15.37
CA SER A 498 -26.81 11.42 -14.88
C SER A 498 -26.63 12.26 -13.61
N ALA A 499 -27.50 13.24 -13.40
CA ALA A 499 -27.53 14.05 -12.17
C ALA A 499 -28.01 13.27 -10.92
N GLN A 500 -28.42 12.00 -11.08
CA GLN A 500 -28.77 11.11 -9.96
C GLN A 500 -27.48 10.60 -9.30
N ASN A 501 -26.75 11.51 -8.64
CA ASN A 501 -25.87 11.09 -7.57
C ASN A 501 -26.77 10.69 -6.40
N VAL A 502 -27.10 9.40 -6.31
CA VAL A 502 -27.59 8.80 -5.06
C VAL A 502 -26.65 9.28 -3.97
N THR A 503 -27.21 9.88 -2.91
CA THR A 503 -26.46 10.28 -1.72
C THR A 503 -25.56 9.11 -1.34
N ALA A 504 -24.25 9.30 -1.51
CA ALA A 504 -23.29 8.38 -0.95
C ALA A 504 -23.65 8.29 0.53
N ASN A 505 -24.21 7.17 0.96
CA ASN A 505 -24.10 6.80 2.34
C ASN A 505 -22.62 6.52 2.50
N VAL A 506 -21.85 7.57 2.79
CA VAL A 506 -20.43 7.45 3.07
C VAL A 506 -20.35 6.49 4.24
N ASN A 507 -19.98 5.25 3.94
CA ASN A 507 -19.81 4.22 4.94
C ASN A 507 -18.51 4.55 5.67
N ASN A 508 -18.62 5.42 6.69
CA ASN A 508 -17.52 5.79 7.58
C ASN A 508 -17.26 4.70 8.63
N ASN A 509 -17.86 3.52 8.48
CA ASN A 509 -17.76 2.44 9.44
C ASN A 509 -16.67 1.47 8.96
N ALA A 510 -15.98 0.79 9.88
CA ALA A 510 -14.85 -0.09 9.57
C ALA A 510 -15.21 -1.38 8.78
N TYR A 511 -16.48 -1.55 8.38
CA TYR A 511 -17.09 -2.75 7.80
C TYR A 511 -17.61 -2.50 6.39
N LEU A 512 -17.73 -3.55 5.59
CA LEU A 512 -18.05 -3.45 4.17
C LEU A 512 -19.42 -2.82 3.85
N PHE A 513 -20.45 -3.18 4.62
CA PHE A 513 -21.81 -2.66 4.44
C PHE A 513 -22.31 -1.89 5.66
N ASN A 514 -23.26 -0.99 5.43
CA ASN A 514 -23.94 -0.26 6.49
C ASN A 514 -24.78 -1.20 7.36
N TYR A 515 -24.79 -0.91 8.66
CA TYR A 515 -25.60 -1.59 9.67
C TYR A 515 -26.15 -0.57 10.66
N SER A 516 -27.21 -0.94 11.36
CA SER A 516 -27.81 -0.14 12.43
C SER A 516 -26.82 0.08 13.56
N SER A 517 -26.63 1.33 14.00
CA SER A 517 -25.86 1.62 15.22
C SER A 517 -26.51 1.08 16.49
N GLU A 518 -27.82 0.80 16.46
CA GLU A 518 -28.54 0.19 17.57
C GLU A 518 -28.25 -1.32 17.65
N PRO A 519 -27.81 -1.83 18.82
CA PRO A 519 -27.52 -3.25 18.99
C PRO A 519 -28.80 -4.08 19.03
N PHE A 520 -28.83 -5.15 18.23
CA PHE A 520 -29.86 -6.17 18.28
C PHE A 520 -29.58 -7.16 19.42
N LYS A 521 -30.48 -7.19 20.41
CA LYS A 521 -30.42 -8.09 21.57
C LYS A 521 -31.40 -9.24 21.39
N SER A 522 -30.91 -10.47 21.52
CA SER A 522 -31.74 -11.67 21.50
C SER A 522 -31.08 -12.75 22.35
N SER A 523 -31.89 -13.63 22.95
CA SER A 523 -31.42 -14.80 23.71
C SER A 523 -30.75 -15.87 22.83
N ASN A 524 -30.73 -15.68 21.51
CA ASN A 524 -30.09 -16.58 20.56
C ASN A 524 -28.62 -16.24 20.27
N PHE A 525 -28.12 -15.12 20.80
CA PHE A 525 -26.72 -14.72 20.73
C PHE A 525 -26.17 -14.59 22.15
N ASN A 526 -24.89 -14.90 22.33
CA ASN A 526 -24.24 -14.76 23.64
C ASN A 526 -24.01 -13.28 24.01
N ASN A 527 -23.84 -12.42 23.01
CA ASN A 527 -23.73 -10.96 23.12
C ASN A 527 -24.58 -10.27 22.03
N PRO A 528 -24.89 -8.96 22.17
CA PRO A 528 -25.61 -8.24 21.13
C PRO A 528 -24.86 -8.23 19.79
N VAL A 529 -25.61 -8.33 18.69
CA VAL A 529 -25.11 -8.21 17.32
C VAL A 529 -25.67 -6.94 16.68
N TYR A 530 -25.19 -6.57 15.50
CA TYR A 530 -25.75 -5.45 14.75
C TYR A 530 -26.22 -5.90 13.37
N LEU A 531 -27.33 -5.35 12.90
CA LEU A 531 -28.01 -5.79 11.69
C LEU A 531 -28.07 -4.67 10.66
N GLY A 532 -27.88 -5.03 9.39
CA GLY A 532 -28.10 -4.17 8.22
C GLY A 532 -28.87 -4.91 7.14
N LYS A 533 -29.27 -4.19 6.09
CA LYS A 533 -29.86 -4.77 4.89
C LYS A 533 -28.97 -4.46 3.70
N VAL A 534 -28.54 -5.49 2.96
CA VAL A 534 -27.74 -5.34 1.73
C VAL A 534 -28.66 -5.35 0.50
N LEU A 535 -29.61 -6.28 0.47
CA LEU A 535 -30.57 -6.43 -0.63
C LEU A 535 -31.99 -6.60 -0.06
N SER A 536 -32.93 -5.80 -0.56
CA SER A 536 -34.34 -5.85 -0.17
C SER A 536 -35.21 -6.34 -1.33
N LYS A 537 -36.45 -6.71 -1.02
CA LYS A 537 -37.47 -7.00 -2.04
C LYS A 537 -38.35 -5.79 -2.35
N PRO A 538 -38.87 -5.68 -3.59
CA PRO A 538 -38.54 -6.52 -4.75
C PRO A 538 -37.14 -6.18 -5.33
N ASN A 539 -36.51 -7.14 -5.99
CA ASN A 539 -35.27 -6.93 -6.76
C ASN A 539 -35.35 -7.69 -8.10
N GLU A 540 -34.63 -7.21 -9.10
CA GLU A 540 -34.69 -7.73 -10.48
C GLU A 540 -34.17 -9.17 -10.56
N ALA A 541 -33.11 -9.50 -9.83
CA ALA A 541 -32.54 -10.86 -9.83
C ALA A 541 -33.41 -11.92 -9.12
N ALA A 542 -34.59 -11.55 -8.62
CA ALA A 542 -35.50 -12.42 -7.86
C ALA A 542 -34.83 -13.14 -6.66
N SER A 543 -33.76 -12.54 -6.11
CA SER A 543 -33.07 -13.06 -4.94
C SER A 543 -33.91 -12.86 -3.67
N PRO A 544 -33.77 -13.75 -2.66
CA PRO A 544 -34.21 -13.46 -1.31
C PRO A 544 -33.58 -12.17 -0.74
N GLU A 545 -34.13 -11.67 0.37
CA GLU A 545 -33.49 -10.58 1.12
C GLU A 545 -32.12 -11.00 1.66
N TRP A 546 -31.17 -10.08 1.64
CA TRP A 546 -29.82 -10.27 2.18
C TRP A 546 -29.65 -9.43 3.44
N THR A 547 -29.47 -10.09 4.58
CA THR A 547 -29.27 -9.43 5.87
C THR A 547 -27.78 -9.36 6.18
N TYR A 548 -27.30 -8.18 6.54
CA TYR A 548 -25.94 -8.01 7.03
C TYR A 548 -25.89 -8.20 8.54
N VAL A 549 -24.96 -9.01 9.05
CA VAL A 549 -24.83 -9.30 10.48
C VAL A 549 -23.41 -9.03 10.92
N VAL A 550 -23.25 -8.14 11.91
CA VAL A 550 -21.97 -7.81 12.53
C VAL A 550 -21.91 -8.41 13.92
N PHE A 551 -20.94 -9.29 14.12
CA PHE A 551 -20.58 -9.92 15.38
C PHE A 551 -19.40 -9.17 16.00
N PRO A 552 -19.58 -8.51 17.16
CA PRO A 552 -18.46 -8.07 17.97
C PRO A 552 -17.55 -9.23 18.34
N LYS A 553 -16.30 -8.92 18.71
CA LYS A 553 -15.32 -9.91 19.17
C LYS A 553 -15.91 -10.87 20.20
N GLY A 554 -15.71 -12.17 19.99
CA GLY A 554 -16.20 -13.20 20.90
C GLY A 554 -17.72 -13.47 20.85
N THR A 555 -18.45 -12.87 19.91
CA THR A 555 -19.90 -13.03 19.77
C THR A 555 -20.24 -14.18 18.82
N TYR A 556 -21.17 -15.04 19.21
CA TYR A 556 -21.67 -16.15 18.39
C TYR A 556 -23.14 -16.47 18.71
N ASN A 557 -23.78 -17.20 17.81
CA ASN A 557 -25.15 -17.65 18.00
C ASN A 557 -25.25 -19.08 18.56
N ARG A 558 -26.45 -19.42 19.02
CA ARG A 558 -26.80 -20.79 19.41
C ARG A 558 -26.78 -21.71 18.20
N TRP A 559 -26.58 -23.01 18.46
CA TRP A 559 -26.85 -24.06 17.48
C TRP A 559 -28.28 -23.91 16.95
N HIS A 560 -28.46 -23.98 15.64
CA HIS A 560 -29.78 -23.86 15.01
C HIS A 560 -29.84 -24.54 13.64
N SER A 561 -31.06 -24.74 13.13
CA SER A 561 -31.30 -25.26 11.79
C SER A 561 -32.43 -24.50 11.10
N HIS A 562 -32.29 -24.29 9.79
CA HIS A 562 -33.29 -23.63 8.95
C HIS A 562 -34.03 -24.65 8.10
N LYS A 563 -35.32 -24.44 7.87
CA LYS A 563 -36.15 -25.37 7.07
C LYS A 563 -35.70 -25.48 5.61
N THR A 564 -35.27 -24.37 5.00
CA THR A 564 -34.81 -24.30 3.60
C THR A 564 -33.30 -24.10 3.49
N GLY A 565 -32.58 -24.20 4.60
CA GLY A 565 -31.14 -23.94 4.69
C GLY A 565 -30.81 -22.46 4.87
N GLN A 566 -29.52 -22.14 4.81
CA GLN A 566 -28.99 -20.77 4.87
C GLN A 566 -27.66 -20.72 4.12
N VAL A 567 -27.36 -19.57 3.52
CA VAL A 567 -26.04 -19.30 2.92
C VAL A 567 -25.44 -18.07 3.58
N LEU A 568 -24.17 -18.16 3.97
CA LEU A 568 -23.42 -17.08 4.59
C LEU A 568 -22.27 -16.67 3.66
N ILE A 569 -22.12 -15.37 3.40
CA ILE A 569 -20.97 -14.82 2.67
C ILE A 569 -20.18 -13.96 3.65
N ALA A 570 -18.97 -14.38 4.01
CA ALA A 570 -18.09 -13.62 4.89
C ALA A 570 -17.58 -12.35 4.20
N THR A 571 -17.59 -11.22 4.91
CA THR A 571 -17.21 -9.90 4.34
C THR A 571 -16.09 -9.23 5.10
N ASP A 572 -16.02 -9.39 6.42
CA ASP A 572 -15.07 -8.68 7.27
C ASP A 572 -14.63 -9.53 8.45
N GLY A 573 -13.36 -9.34 8.87
CA GLY A 573 -12.81 -9.97 10.06
C GLY A 573 -12.60 -11.48 9.91
N VAL A 574 -12.59 -12.19 11.03
CA VAL A 574 -12.40 -13.65 11.07
C VAL A 574 -13.54 -14.27 11.86
N GLY A 575 -14.29 -15.14 11.20
CA GLY A 575 -15.42 -15.85 11.77
C GLY A 575 -15.24 -17.35 11.81
N TYR A 576 -16.19 -18.00 12.44
CA TYR A 576 -16.32 -19.44 12.46
C TYR A 576 -17.72 -19.86 12.02
N HIS A 577 -17.78 -21.00 11.35
CA HIS A 577 -18.98 -21.75 11.08
C HIS A 577 -18.73 -23.22 11.42
N GLN A 578 -19.75 -23.90 11.94
CA GLN A 578 -19.64 -25.34 12.18
C GLN A 578 -20.99 -26.02 12.03
N ILE A 579 -21.02 -27.10 11.27
CA ILE A 579 -22.11 -28.08 11.27
C ILE A 579 -21.93 -29.05 12.43
N LYS A 580 -23.02 -29.43 13.11
CA LYS A 580 -22.97 -30.29 14.30
C LYS A 580 -22.31 -31.63 13.99
N GLY A 581 -21.23 -31.95 14.72
CA GLY A 581 -20.41 -33.15 14.51
C GLY A 581 -19.42 -33.05 13.35
N GLY A 582 -19.40 -31.93 12.63
CA GLY A 582 -18.45 -31.64 11.55
C GLY A 582 -17.22 -30.85 12.03
N LYS A 583 -16.33 -30.56 11.07
CA LYS A 583 -15.13 -29.74 11.29
C LYS A 583 -15.54 -28.28 11.51
N LEU A 584 -14.80 -27.58 12.39
CA LEU A 584 -14.86 -26.13 12.50
C LEU A 584 -14.26 -25.50 11.24
N GLU A 585 -15.03 -24.62 10.60
CA GLU A 585 -14.62 -23.87 9.41
C GLU A 585 -14.26 -22.45 9.83
N VAL A 586 -13.07 -22.00 9.45
CA VAL A 586 -12.63 -20.61 9.62
C VAL A 586 -13.04 -19.83 8.39
N LEU A 587 -13.73 -18.70 8.60
CA LEU A 587 -14.25 -17.86 7.53
C LEU A 587 -13.47 -16.55 7.46
N HIS A 588 -12.90 -16.28 6.30
CA HIS A 588 -12.26 -15.03 5.90
C HIS A 588 -13.13 -14.29 4.86
N PRO A 589 -12.92 -12.98 4.63
CA PRO A 589 -13.65 -12.24 3.59
C PRO A 589 -13.61 -12.97 2.23
N GLY A 590 -14.78 -13.16 1.64
CA GLY A 590 -14.96 -13.91 0.38
C GLY A 590 -15.32 -15.38 0.55
N ASP A 591 -15.17 -15.97 1.74
CA ASP A 591 -15.59 -17.35 2.00
C ASP A 591 -17.11 -17.47 2.05
N VAL A 592 -17.63 -18.59 1.57
CA VAL A 592 -19.06 -18.91 1.58
C VAL A 592 -19.31 -20.17 2.40
N ALA A 593 -20.13 -20.06 3.43
CA ALA A 593 -20.60 -21.19 4.22
C ALA A 593 -22.01 -21.58 3.79
N PHE A 594 -22.19 -22.86 3.47
CA PHE A 594 -23.46 -23.44 3.07
C PHE A 594 -24.03 -24.23 4.25
N CYS A 595 -25.23 -23.86 4.70
CA CYS A 595 -25.94 -24.52 5.80
C CYS A 595 -27.15 -25.27 5.21
N PRO A 596 -27.06 -26.59 4.96
CA PRO A 596 -28.12 -27.30 4.24
C PRO A 596 -29.46 -27.34 4.98
N PRO A 597 -30.58 -27.55 4.27
CA PRO A 597 -31.91 -27.67 4.88
C PRO A 597 -31.95 -28.68 6.03
N GLY A 598 -32.45 -28.26 7.19
CA GLY A 598 -32.59 -29.09 8.39
C GLY A 598 -31.28 -29.44 9.12
N VAL A 599 -30.13 -28.98 8.64
CA VAL A 599 -28.83 -29.29 9.26
C VAL A 599 -28.53 -28.30 10.39
N THR A 600 -28.21 -28.83 11.57
CA THR A 600 -27.85 -28.02 12.75
C THR A 600 -26.43 -27.45 12.60
N HIS A 601 -26.29 -26.14 12.77
CA HIS A 601 -25.03 -25.42 12.68
C HIS A 601 -24.99 -24.21 13.64
N TRP A 602 -23.81 -23.63 13.87
CA TRP A 602 -23.63 -22.32 14.52
C TRP A 602 -22.61 -21.49 13.75
N HIS A 603 -22.61 -20.19 14.00
CA HIS A 603 -21.59 -19.29 13.48
C HIS A 603 -21.40 -18.05 14.37
N GLY A 604 -20.25 -17.39 14.23
CA GLY A 604 -19.92 -16.20 15.01
C GLY A 604 -18.51 -15.68 14.73
N ALA A 605 -18.11 -14.66 15.47
CA ALA A 605 -16.78 -14.10 15.42
C ALA A 605 -15.75 -15.00 16.12
N ALA A 606 -14.48 -14.92 15.71
CA ALA A 606 -13.39 -15.53 16.46
C ALA A 606 -13.16 -14.85 17.83
N PRO A 607 -12.51 -15.52 18.81
CA PRO A 607 -12.28 -14.98 20.14
C PRO A 607 -11.61 -13.62 20.18
N GLN A 608 -10.71 -13.33 19.22
CA GLN A 608 -9.90 -12.11 19.21
C GLN A 608 -10.26 -11.10 18.12
N ASN A 609 -11.17 -11.45 17.20
CA ASN A 609 -11.54 -10.62 16.04
C ASN A 609 -13.04 -10.35 16.05
N SER A 610 -13.48 -9.22 15.51
CA SER A 610 -14.87 -9.10 15.07
C SER A 610 -15.08 -9.86 13.76
N PHE A 611 -16.33 -10.08 13.39
CA PHE A 611 -16.70 -10.74 12.16
C PHE A 611 -17.98 -10.14 11.59
N ALA A 612 -18.06 -10.00 10.27
CA ALA A 612 -19.32 -9.69 9.62
C ALA A 612 -19.54 -10.56 8.38
N HIS A 613 -20.81 -10.86 8.14
CA HIS A 613 -21.21 -11.64 6.98
C HIS A 613 -22.60 -11.22 6.49
N ILE A 614 -22.87 -11.55 5.23
CA ILE A 614 -24.23 -11.55 4.67
C ILE A 614 -24.87 -12.89 5.01
N ALA A 615 -26.14 -12.86 5.42
CA ALA A 615 -26.98 -14.02 5.64
C ALA A 615 -28.14 -14.02 4.64
N ILE A 616 -28.28 -15.11 3.90
CA ILE A 616 -29.31 -15.31 2.88
C ILE A 616 -30.18 -16.49 3.32
N SER A 617 -31.49 -16.25 3.42
CA SER A 617 -32.48 -17.30 3.70
C SER A 617 -33.13 -17.75 2.38
N PRO A 618 -32.81 -18.94 1.86
CA PRO A 618 -33.35 -19.47 0.61
C PRO A 618 -34.88 -19.53 0.64
N GLN A 619 -35.49 -19.22 -0.50
CA GLN A 619 -36.96 -19.19 -0.68
C GLN A 619 -37.69 -18.25 0.29
N ASP A 620 -36.97 -17.31 0.93
CA ASP A 620 -37.48 -16.37 1.94
C ASP A 620 -38.17 -17.04 3.12
N ASN A 621 -37.76 -18.28 3.42
CA ASN A 621 -38.22 -18.97 4.61
C ASN A 621 -37.24 -18.68 5.75
N HIS A 622 -37.75 -18.00 6.78
CA HIS A 622 -37.00 -17.64 7.98
C HIS A 622 -37.37 -18.54 9.18
N ASP A 623 -37.92 -19.74 8.94
CA ASP A 623 -38.27 -20.68 10.00
C ASP A 623 -37.00 -21.29 10.61
N VAL A 624 -36.71 -20.94 11.87
CA VAL A 624 -35.51 -21.39 12.59
C VAL A 624 -35.88 -22.24 13.80
N THR A 625 -35.24 -23.40 13.93
CA THR A 625 -35.25 -24.20 15.18
C THR A 625 -33.94 -23.96 15.93
N TRP A 626 -34.04 -23.50 17.18
CA TRP A 626 -32.89 -23.17 18.02
C TRP A 626 -32.62 -24.27 19.07
N TYR A 627 -31.34 -24.50 19.37
CA TYR A 627 -30.82 -25.46 20.36
C TYR A 627 -29.86 -24.75 21.33
N ASP A 628 -29.05 -25.45 22.11
CA ASP A 628 -28.13 -24.85 23.09
C ASP A 628 -26.96 -24.08 22.46
N PHE A 629 -26.18 -23.37 23.28
CA PHE A 629 -24.98 -22.69 22.83
C PHE A 629 -23.84 -23.69 22.55
N PRO A 630 -22.96 -23.40 21.57
CA PRO A 630 -21.75 -24.19 21.29
C PRO A 630 -20.63 -23.92 22.30
N ASP A 631 -20.92 -23.77 23.60
CA ASP A 631 -19.93 -23.31 24.60
C ASP A 631 -18.69 -24.21 24.64
N LYS A 632 -18.89 -25.53 24.52
CA LYS A 632 -17.81 -26.52 24.52
C LYS A 632 -16.95 -26.40 23.27
N GLU A 633 -17.58 -26.33 22.10
CA GLU A 633 -16.89 -26.21 20.81
C GLU A 633 -16.13 -24.88 20.75
N TYR A 634 -16.78 -23.78 21.13
CA TYR A 634 -16.20 -22.44 21.11
C TYR A 634 -15.03 -22.27 22.08
N SER A 635 -15.12 -22.84 23.29
CA SER A 635 -14.03 -22.75 24.28
C SER A 635 -12.82 -23.62 23.96
N SER A 636 -12.93 -24.52 22.97
CA SER A 636 -11.85 -25.42 22.53
C SER A 636 -11.03 -24.88 21.35
N ILE A 637 -11.32 -23.65 20.92
CA ILE A 637 -10.63 -22.97 19.83
C ILE A 637 -9.35 -22.35 20.39
N ASP A 638 -8.19 -22.85 19.94
CA ASP A 638 -6.86 -22.36 20.32
C ASP A 638 -6.52 -20.99 19.72
#